data_AF-A0A3N1HHY5-F1
#
_entry.id   AF-A0A3N1HHY5-F1
#
_cell.length_a   1.000
_cell.length_b   1.000
_cell.length_c   1.000
_cell.angle_alpha   90.00
_cell.angle_beta   90.00
_cell.angle_gamma   90.00
#
_symmetry.space_group_name_H-M   'P 1'
#
loop_
_entity.id
_entity.type
_entity.pdbx_description
1 polymer ?
#
loop_
_entity_poly.entity_id
_entity_poly.type
_entity_poly.pdbx_seq_one_letter_code
_entity_poly.pdbx_strand_id
1 'polypeptide(L)'
;MPQSQVPGYRLLDPVGRGGFAVVYRAVQVSVDREVAVKIDSRMVLDGNDRRRFLREARAAGRLSGHPHVVDLYDAGVLTDGRPYLVMELCTGGSLLDRLRDRGALPVHEACALVVKIADALAAAHAAGVLHRDIKPANILVNRYGVCGLADFGLAALAEPGRESSASLTALTPAYAAPEAFRQEAPTERADIYALGATLYALLSGRPPRFPRLREPNLAEIIRMHDQPLPGIAGVPDGVMALLGEALAADPANRHPSAADFRDALAAVDVTPVLPPADALPPAVADNADNDAAPTAEPPTAPADGPETVAPEPDVTEAVSQTPPAGPTTSFGFGPRRDEALTLGRVVAPDPADPADPAVEATTHVAAEPATSAEPPRRPGRRLSSTARRGAVALIAVVVLVAAGIAWAVSRGIDDGVRTGEVLDVPGSPDTADGATDILLVGSDSRTDAEGRPLPDAVLKQLRTEQKSGVATDTLVLIRVPDQGGRAAAVSLPRDLRVPIPDAGDGPLNSVYDVARQRAEAELRGGGVTDGQRLARESADAGRKALVRVLQQQTGIRVDRYAELNLYGFYLISEAVGGVDVCLNADTADPGSGADFKAGRQSISGGDALSFVRQRGGLPRGELDRIARQQAFMKGLADKVLSTGTLTDPTTISRLTDTLRRSVVIDADWDILDLARRMRDLAAGNVEFVTAPTSVAPDGTTTADAAGLRAFVGGLAAGAPTTSATAAAAERGAAPVAPVGFVRREPTCVN
;
A
#
# COMPACT_ATOMS: atom_id res chain seq x y z
N MET A 1 -24.32 -19.78 -4.91
CA MET A 1 -24.75 -18.67 -4.04
C MET A 1 -26.06 -18.11 -4.59
N PRO A 2 -27.14 -17.98 -3.80
CA PRO A 2 -28.24 -17.12 -4.19
C PRO A 2 -27.74 -15.67 -4.18
N GLN A 3 -28.00 -14.91 -5.25
CA GLN A 3 -27.73 -13.47 -5.24
C GLN A 3 -28.55 -12.83 -4.11
N SER A 4 -27.93 -11.96 -3.31
CA SER A 4 -28.65 -11.15 -2.33
C SER A 4 -29.61 -10.23 -3.08
N GLN A 5 -30.89 -10.63 -3.19
CA GLN A 5 -31.86 -9.92 -4.02
C GLN A 5 -32.21 -8.58 -3.39
N VAL A 6 -31.76 -7.51 -4.03
CA VAL A 6 -32.18 -6.15 -3.73
C VAL A 6 -33.58 -5.96 -4.36
N PRO A 7 -34.66 -5.72 -3.58
CA PRO A 7 -36.01 -5.74 -4.11
C PRO A 7 -36.21 -4.75 -5.27
N GLY A 8 -36.64 -5.24 -6.44
CA GLY A 8 -36.84 -4.42 -7.65
C GLY A 8 -35.59 -4.21 -8.52
N TYR A 9 -34.41 -4.71 -8.12
CA TYR A 9 -33.16 -4.55 -8.86
C TYR A 9 -32.49 -5.89 -9.14
N ARG A 10 -31.99 -6.06 -10.37
CA ARG A 10 -31.20 -7.21 -10.80
C ARG A 10 -29.73 -6.85 -10.77
N LEU A 11 -28.99 -7.37 -9.79
CA LEU A 11 -27.55 -7.17 -9.68
C LEU A 11 -26.82 -7.83 -10.85
N LEU A 12 -25.87 -7.10 -11.43
CA LEU A 12 -24.91 -7.55 -12.43
C LEU A 12 -23.52 -7.63 -11.76
N ASP A 13 -22.48 -7.23 -12.47
CA ASP A 13 -21.09 -7.31 -12.05
C ASP A 13 -20.74 -6.28 -10.95
N PRO A 14 -19.84 -6.61 -10.02
CA PRO A 14 -19.29 -5.63 -9.08
C PRO A 14 -18.41 -4.62 -9.83
N VAL A 15 -18.70 -3.33 -9.67
CA VAL A 15 -17.93 -2.21 -10.26
C VAL A 15 -16.90 -1.62 -9.28
N GLY A 16 -17.05 -1.88 -7.97
CA GLY A 16 -16.09 -1.43 -6.96
C GLY A 16 -16.20 -2.21 -5.66
N ARG A 17 -15.08 -2.35 -4.95
CA ARG A 17 -15.01 -2.94 -3.61
C ARG A 17 -14.23 -1.99 -2.69
N GLY A 18 -14.92 -1.42 -1.70
CA GLY A 18 -14.30 -0.68 -0.59
C GLY A 18 -14.16 -1.56 0.64
N GLY A 19 -13.45 -1.07 1.67
CA GLY A 19 -13.15 -1.85 2.88
C GLY A 19 -14.37 -2.36 3.66
N PHE A 20 -15.54 -1.73 3.49
CA PHE A 20 -16.79 -2.13 4.16
C PHE A 20 -18.00 -2.22 3.23
N ALA A 21 -17.84 -2.11 1.90
CA ALA A 21 -18.98 -2.13 0.98
C ALA A 21 -18.59 -2.62 -0.42
N VAL A 22 -19.53 -3.26 -1.12
CA VAL A 22 -19.40 -3.63 -2.53
C VAL A 22 -20.42 -2.84 -3.35
N VAL A 23 -19.96 -2.21 -4.43
CA VAL A 23 -20.79 -1.51 -5.40
C VAL A 23 -20.97 -2.41 -6.62
N TYR A 24 -22.22 -2.69 -6.97
CA TYR A 24 -22.63 -3.46 -8.12
C TYR A 24 -23.20 -2.55 -9.19
N ARG A 25 -22.92 -2.83 -10.47
CA ARG A 25 -23.83 -2.42 -11.54
C ARG A 25 -25.10 -3.25 -11.39
N ALA A 26 -26.26 -2.65 -11.57
CA ALA A 26 -27.54 -3.34 -11.53
C ALA A 26 -28.53 -2.72 -12.51
N VAL A 27 -29.62 -3.45 -12.80
CA VAL A 27 -30.74 -2.95 -13.59
C VAL A 27 -31.97 -2.82 -12.69
N GLN A 28 -32.57 -1.64 -12.64
CA GLN A 28 -33.88 -1.42 -12.04
C GLN A 28 -34.95 -2.02 -12.94
N VAL A 29 -35.59 -3.10 -12.48
CA VAL A 29 -36.45 -3.97 -13.31
C VAL A 29 -37.72 -3.26 -13.80
N SER A 30 -38.23 -2.29 -13.05
CA SER A 30 -39.49 -1.59 -13.38
C SER A 30 -39.40 -0.65 -14.59
N VAL A 31 -38.19 -0.22 -14.96
CA VAL A 31 -37.96 0.81 -16.00
C VAL A 31 -36.74 0.51 -16.90
N ASP A 32 -36.17 -0.70 -16.77
CA ASP A 32 -34.95 -1.16 -17.46
C ASP A 32 -33.77 -0.17 -17.43
N ARG A 33 -33.56 0.47 -16.26
CA ARG A 33 -32.54 1.50 -16.05
C ARG A 33 -31.31 0.93 -15.36
N GLU A 34 -30.13 1.11 -15.94
CA GLU A 34 -28.87 0.83 -15.23
C GLU A 34 -28.66 1.80 -14.06
N VAL A 35 -28.26 1.25 -12.91
CA VAL A 35 -28.01 1.95 -11.65
C VAL A 35 -26.79 1.35 -10.95
N ALA A 36 -26.16 2.08 -10.04
CA ALA A 36 -25.18 1.54 -9.11
C ALA A 36 -25.88 1.17 -7.79
N VAL A 37 -25.58 -0.01 -7.24
CA VAL A 37 -26.12 -0.47 -5.95
C VAL A 37 -24.96 -0.78 -5.01
N LYS A 38 -24.81 0.06 -3.98
CA LYS A 38 -23.82 -0.10 -2.92
C LYS A 38 -24.45 -0.87 -1.77
N ILE A 39 -23.82 -1.98 -1.37
CA ILE A 39 -24.25 -2.83 -0.24
C ILE A 39 -23.13 -2.81 0.80
N ASP A 40 -23.43 -2.38 2.02
CA ASP A 40 -22.47 -2.39 3.13
C ASP A 40 -22.36 -3.81 3.73
N SER A 41 -21.17 -4.20 4.17
CA SER A 41 -20.92 -5.47 4.83
C SER A 41 -21.37 -5.48 6.29
N ARG A 42 -21.53 -4.32 6.92
CA ARG A 42 -21.93 -4.18 8.32
C ARG A 42 -23.45 -4.34 8.44
N MET A 43 -23.89 -5.31 9.24
CA MET A 43 -25.30 -5.54 9.50
C MET A 43 -25.87 -4.46 10.44
N VAL A 44 -27.07 -3.98 10.12
CA VAL A 44 -27.90 -3.16 11.00
C VAL A 44 -28.66 -4.11 11.93
N LEU A 45 -28.12 -4.31 13.13
CA LEU A 45 -28.58 -5.35 14.06
C LEU A 45 -29.82 -4.95 14.86
N ASP A 46 -30.14 -3.66 14.97
CA ASP A 46 -31.27 -3.17 15.76
C ASP A 46 -32.23 -2.24 14.99
N GLY A 47 -33.41 -2.01 15.57
CA GLY A 47 -34.44 -1.15 14.97
C GLY A 47 -34.16 0.35 15.05
N ASN A 48 -33.20 0.79 15.86
CA ASN A 48 -32.84 2.19 16.06
C ASN A 48 -31.84 2.66 15.01
N ASP A 49 -30.78 1.89 14.80
CA ASP A 49 -29.81 2.04 13.73
C ASP A 49 -30.50 2.02 12.36
N ARG A 50 -31.48 1.13 12.16
CA ARG A 50 -32.28 1.11 10.92
C ARG A 50 -33.05 2.41 10.70
N ARG A 51 -33.67 2.98 11.74
CA ARG A 51 -34.36 4.28 11.65
C ARG A 51 -33.39 5.43 11.41
N ARG A 52 -32.20 5.38 12.01
CA ARG A 52 -31.13 6.36 11.84
C ARG A 52 -30.59 6.35 10.41
N PHE A 53 -30.15 5.20 9.91
CA PHE A 53 -29.68 5.01 8.54
C PHE A 53 -30.72 5.51 7.53
N LEU A 54 -31.99 5.11 7.66
CA LEU A 54 -33.06 5.55 6.75
C LEU A 54 -33.35 7.06 6.88
N ARG A 55 -33.15 7.69 8.04
CA ARG A 55 -33.29 9.15 8.21
C ARG A 55 -32.15 9.89 7.52
N GLU A 56 -30.92 9.41 7.68
CA GLU A 56 -29.73 10.00 7.06
C GLU A 56 -29.77 9.82 5.54
N ALA A 57 -30.14 8.63 5.04
CA ALA A 57 -30.31 8.36 3.61
C ALA A 57 -31.39 9.24 2.97
N ARG A 58 -32.50 9.51 3.69
CA ARG A 58 -33.53 10.47 3.25
C ARG A 58 -33.03 11.92 3.26
N ALA A 59 -32.07 12.28 4.12
CA ALA A 59 -31.48 13.61 4.10
C ALA A 59 -30.56 13.79 2.89
N ALA A 60 -29.71 12.79 2.60
CA ALA A 60 -28.90 12.76 1.38
C ALA A 60 -29.76 12.74 0.11
N GLY A 61 -30.85 11.96 0.09
CA GLY A 61 -31.79 11.90 -1.05
C GLY A 61 -32.57 13.20 -1.34
N ARG A 62 -32.49 14.23 -0.48
CA ARG A 62 -32.99 15.58 -0.80
C ARG A 62 -32.03 16.40 -1.65
N LEU A 63 -30.78 15.95 -1.77
CA LEU A 63 -29.74 16.56 -2.60
C LEU A 63 -29.77 16.04 -4.06
N SER A 64 -30.48 14.92 -4.30
CA SER A 64 -30.77 14.41 -5.64
C SER A 64 -31.44 15.49 -6.49
N GLY A 65 -30.97 15.68 -7.72
CA GLY A 65 -31.34 16.77 -8.62
C GLY A 65 -30.38 17.97 -8.59
N HIS A 66 -29.41 18.05 -7.67
CA HIS A 66 -28.33 19.02 -7.77
C HIS A 66 -27.31 18.60 -8.86
N PRO A 67 -26.92 19.45 -9.83
CA PRO A 67 -26.09 19.04 -10.99
C PRO A 67 -24.72 18.42 -10.66
N HIS A 68 -24.24 18.63 -9.44
CA HIS A 68 -22.93 18.17 -8.95
C HIS A 68 -23.04 17.26 -7.70
N VAL A 69 -24.20 16.66 -7.47
CA VAL A 69 -24.41 15.55 -6.53
C VAL A 69 -24.80 14.30 -7.33
N VAL A 70 -24.24 13.15 -6.97
CA VAL A 70 -24.68 11.87 -7.56
C VAL A 70 -26.04 11.49 -6.98
N ASP A 71 -27.04 11.35 -7.84
CA ASP A 71 -28.42 11.08 -7.43
C ASP A 71 -28.52 9.79 -6.59
N LEU A 72 -29.15 9.90 -5.41
CA LEU A 72 -29.62 8.76 -4.64
C LEU A 72 -31.09 8.48 -5.04
N TYR A 73 -31.34 7.33 -5.67
CA TYR A 73 -32.68 6.93 -6.13
C TYR A 73 -33.47 6.17 -5.06
N ASP A 74 -32.81 5.33 -4.26
CA ASP A 74 -33.45 4.46 -3.28
C ASP A 74 -32.47 4.05 -2.16
N ALA A 75 -32.99 3.66 -1.00
CA ALA A 75 -32.20 3.25 0.15
C ALA A 75 -32.99 2.29 1.04
N GLY A 76 -32.36 1.19 1.44
CA GLY A 76 -33.04 0.14 2.19
C GLY A 76 -32.11 -0.74 3.01
N VAL A 77 -32.68 -1.81 3.54
CA VAL A 77 -31.96 -2.85 4.27
C VAL A 77 -32.42 -4.20 3.71
N LEU A 78 -31.45 -5.07 3.41
CA LEU A 78 -31.66 -6.43 2.92
C LEU A 78 -32.29 -7.33 3.99
N THR A 79 -32.75 -8.50 3.57
CA THR A 79 -33.30 -9.53 4.48
C THR A 79 -32.28 -10.06 5.47
N ASP A 80 -30.98 -9.97 5.15
CA ASP A 80 -29.85 -10.30 6.02
C ASP A 80 -29.36 -9.13 6.89
N GLY A 81 -30.11 -8.01 6.94
CA GLY A 81 -29.79 -6.86 7.77
C GLY A 81 -28.72 -5.91 7.21
N ARG A 82 -28.12 -6.19 6.05
CA ARG A 82 -27.14 -5.27 5.43
C ARG A 82 -27.84 -4.07 4.77
N PRO A 83 -27.39 -2.82 4.99
CA PRO A 83 -27.97 -1.66 4.34
C PRO A 83 -27.50 -1.56 2.88
N TYR A 84 -28.35 -1.02 2.02
CA TYR A 84 -28.04 -0.74 0.63
C TYR A 84 -28.50 0.66 0.18
N LEU A 85 -27.80 1.19 -0.81
CA LEU A 85 -28.06 2.47 -1.46
C LEU A 85 -28.09 2.24 -2.98
N VAL A 86 -29.10 2.79 -3.66
CA VAL A 86 -29.22 2.77 -5.11
C VAL A 86 -29.00 4.17 -5.64
N MET A 87 -28.03 4.34 -6.52
CA MET A 87 -27.56 5.64 -7.01
C MET A 87 -27.37 5.65 -8.53
N GLU A 88 -27.15 6.84 -9.10
CA GLU A 88 -26.77 6.98 -10.51
C GLU A 88 -25.51 6.14 -10.83
N LEU A 89 -25.53 5.43 -11.96
CA LEU A 89 -24.35 4.73 -12.46
C LEU A 89 -23.41 5.71 -13.17
N CYS A 90 -22.36 6.15 -12.47
CA CYS A 90 -21.32 7.01 -13.04
C CYS A 90 -20.32 6.20 -13.87
N THR A 91 -20.57 6.08 -15.18
CA THR A 91 -19.77 5.24 -16.10
C THR A 91 -18.39 5.80 -16.46
N GLY A 92 -18.08 7.05 -16.11
CA GLY A 92 -16.80 7.70 -16.39
C GLY A 92 -15.71 7.48 -15.33
N GLY A 93 -15.98 6.66 -14.30
CA GLY A 93 -15.05 6.41 -13.19
C GLY A 93 -14.99 7.56 -12.18
N SER A 94 -13.94 7.59 -11.36
CA SER A 94 -13.70 8.65 -10.38
C SER A 94 -12.59 9.62 -10.82
N LEU A 95 -12.50 10.78 -10.16
CA LEU A 95 -11.35 11.67 -10.36
C LEU A 95 -10.03 11.05 -9.88
N LEU A 96 -10.05 10.07 -8.97
CA LEU A 96 -8.83 9.32 -8.64
C LEU A 96 -8.32 8.50 -9.84
N ASP A 97 -9.23 7.89 -10.61
CA ASP A 97 -8.86 7.12 -11.80
C ASP A 97 -8.34 8.07 -12.89
N ARG A 98 -9.04 9.19 -13.13
CA ARG A 98 -8.56 10.27 -14.02
C ARG A 98 -7.19 10.84 -13.62
N LEU A 99 -6.87 10.90 -12.31
CA LEU A 99 -5.59 11.38 -11.79
C LEU A 99 -4.48 10.33 -11.97
N ARG A 100 -4.80 9.05 -11.84
CA ARG A 100 -3.89 7.92 -12.12
C ARG A 100 -3.56 7.83 -13.62
N ASP A 101 -4.58 7.91 -14.47
CA ASP A 101 -4.46 7.64 -15.90
C ASP A 101 -3.77 8.76 -16.69
N ARG A 102 -3.95 10.02 -16.27
CA ARG A 102 -3.42 11.18 -17.02
C ARG A 102 -2.71 12.23 -16.15
N GLY A 103 -2.47 11.95 -14.87
CA GLY A 103 -1.81 12.87 -13.96
C GLY A 103 -2.65 14.10 -13.60
N ALA A 104 -1.96 15.09 -13.04
CA ALA A 104 -2.53 16.35 -12.55
C ALA A 104 -3.37 17.11 -13.60
N LEU A 105 -4.37 17.83 -13.14
CA LEU A 105 -5.25 18.65 -13.96
C LEU A 105 -4.65 20.06 -14.15
N PRO A 106 -4.86 20.71 -15.31
CA PRO A 106 -4.61 22.13 -15.49
C PRO A 106 -5.31 22.97 -14.42
N VAL A 107 -4.68 24.06 -13.97
CA VAL A 107 -5.16 24.90 -12.85
C VAL A 107 -6.60 25.35 -13.05
N HIS A 108 -6.93 25.87 -14.23
CA HIS A 108 -8.28 26.34 -14.56
C HIS A 108 -9.33 25.20 -14.52
N GLU A 109 -8.98 23.99 -14.98
CA GLU A 109 -9.86 22.82 -14.99
C GLU A 109 -10.13 22.35 -13.55
N ALA A 110 -9.07 22.21 -12.75
CA ALA A 110 -9.16 21.81 -11.34
C ALA A 110 -9.96 22.81 -10.49
N CYS A 111 -9.72 24.12 -10.64
CA CYS A 111 -10.43 25.15 -9.89
C CYS A 111 -11.90 25.22 -10.30
N ALA A 112 -12.21 25.25 -11.61
CA ALA A 112 -13.59 25.27 -12.09
C ALA A 112 -14.39 24.01 -11.72
N LEU A 113 -13.72 22.86 -11.58
CA LEU A 113 -14.32 21.63 -11.04
C LEU A 113 -14.58 21.76 -9.54
N VAL A 114 -13.60 22.21 -8.75
CA VAL A 114 -13.76 22.29 -7.29
C VAL A 114 -14.77 23.36 -6.87
N VAL A 115 -14.93 24.46 -7.62
CA VAL A 115 -16.05 25.42 -7.44
C VAL A 115 -17.40 24.71 -7.53
N LYS A 116 -17.59 23.82 -8.51
CA LYS A 116 -18.84 23.04 -8.69
C LYS A 116 -19.10 22.03 -7.57
N ILE A 117 -18.04 21.42 -7.04
CA ILE A 117 -18.13 20.50 -5.89
C ILE A 117 -18.33 21.27 -4.58
N ALA A 118 -17.76 22.46 -4.44
CA ALA A 118 -18.00 23.36 -3.30
C ALA A 118 -19.47 23.83 -3.26
N ASP A 119 -20.07 24.08 -4.42
CA ASP A 119 -21.50 24.41 -4.56
C ASP A 119 -22.41 23.26 -4.10
N ALA A 120 -22.12 22.03 -4.54
CA ALA A 120 -22.80 20.82 -4.07
C ALA A 120 -22.64 20.60 -2.56
N LEU A 121 -21.46 20.88 -2.02
CA LEU A 121 -21.17 20.78 -0.59
C LEU A 121 -21.92 21.84 0.22
N ALA A 122 -22.00 23.08 -0.28
CA ALA A 122 -22.78 24.15 0.35
C ALA A 122 -24.28 23.82 0.39
N ALA A 123 -24.83 23.23 -0.69
CA ALA A 123 -26.20 22.74 -0.70
C ALA A 123 -26.43 21.61 0.33
N ALA A 124 -25.46 20.71 0.52
CA ALA A 124 -25.50 19.67 1.54
C ALA A 124 -25.46 20.22 2.96
N HIS A 125 -24.55 21.16 3.24
CA HIS A 125 -24.43 21.85 4.53
C HIS A 125 -25.71 22.60 4.87
N ALA A 126 -26.30 23.33 3.92
CA ALA A 126 -27.60 23.99 4.09
C ALA A 126 -28.77 23.00 4.37
N ALA A 127 -28.67 21.75 3.92
CA ALA A 127 -29.62 20.69 4.24
C ALA A 127 -29.32 19.95 5.57
N GLY A 128 -28.26 20.36 6.30
CA GLY A 128 -27.80 19.73 7.54
C GLY A 128 -27.04 18.41 7.34
N VAL A 129 -26.46 18.20 6.15
CA VAL A 129 -25.74 16.98 5.76
C VAL A 129 -24.25 17.28 5.59
N LEU A 130 -23.41 16.65 6.43
CA LEU A 130 -21.95 16.67 6.28
C LEU A 130 -21.47 15.50 5.41
N HIS A 131 -20.43 15.72 4.61
CA HIS A 131 -19.92 14.70 3.68
C HIS A 131 -18.98 13.69 4.36
N ARG A 132 -17.99 14.18 5.12
CA ARG A 132 -17.04 13.44 5.98
C ARG A 132 -15.97 12.58 5.27
N ASP A 133 -16.12 12.26 3.99
CA ASP A 133 -15.11 11.51 3.20
C ASP A 133 -14.90 12.15 1.80
N ILE A 134 -14.60 13.46 1.75
CA ILE A 134 -14.32 14.14 0.45
C ILE A 134 -12.89 13.78 -0.01
N LYS A 135 -12.79 13.23 -1.22
CA LYS A 135 -11.54 12.82 -1.88
C LYS A 135 -11.78 12.61 -3.38
N PRO A 136 -10.74 12.58 -4.24
CA PRO A 136 -10.90 12.32 -5.67
C PRO A 136 -11.65 11.03 -6.03
N ALA A 137 -11.58 9.99 -5.18
CA ALA A 137 -12.28 8.72 -5.41
C ALA A 137 -13.82 8.83 -5.26
N ASN A 138 -14.30 9.82 -4.51
CA ASN A 138 -15.73 10.03 -4.25
C ASN A 138 -16.32 11.15 -5.11
N ILE A 139 -15.54 11.73 -6.03
CA ILE A 139 -16.06 12.59 -7.11
C ILE A 139 -16.10 11.76 -8.37
N LEU A 140 -17.32 11.41 -8.80
CA LEU A 140 -17.57 10.48 -9.89
C LEU A 140 -17.97 11.22 -11.17
N VAL A 141 -17.64 10.65 -12.32
CA VAL A 141 -17.95 11.21 -13.63
C VAL A 141 -19.10 10.42 -14.26
N ASN A 142 -20.22 11.07 -14.53
CA ASN A 142 -21.37 10.42 -15.16
C ASN A 142 -21.20 10.24 -16.68
N ARG A 143 -22.17 9.59 -17.32
CA ARG A 143 -22.13 9.28 -18.77
C ARG A 143 -22.06 10.52 -19.68
N TYR A 144 -22.32 11.71 -19.14
CA TYR A 144 -22.28 12.99 -19.84
C TYR A 144 -20.98 13.78 -19.58
N GLY A 145 -20.02 13.21 -18.83
CA GLY A 145 -18.80 13.90 -18.43
C GLY A 145 -18.98 14.89 -17.28
N VAL A 146 -20.15 14.91 -16.64
CA VAL A 146 -20.40 15.78 -15.47
C VAL A 146 -19.84 15.12 -14.23
N CYS A 147 -19.05 15.87 -13.46
CA CYS A 147 -18.52 15.44 -12.17
C CYS A 147 -19.57 15.70 -11.07
N GLY A 148 -19.84 14.70 -10.23
CA GLY A 148 -20.73 14.80 -9.08
C GLY A 148 -20.10 14.21 -7.82
N LEU A 149 -20.43 14.79 -6.67
CA LEU A 149 -20.00 14.30 -5.37
C LEU A 149 -20.90 13.11 -4.94
N ALA A 150 -20.28 11.98 -4.64
CA ALA A 150 -20.92 10.73 -4.21
C ALA A 150 -20.50 10.37 -2.78
N ASP A 151 -21.22 9.44 -2.15
CA ASP A 151 -20.86 8.90 -0.84
C ASP A 151 -20.83 9.94 0.32
N PHE A 152 -21.81 10.85 0.32
CA PHE A 152 -22.21 11.58 1.54
C PHE A 152 -22.31 10.62 2.73
N GLY A 153 -21.85 11.07 3.92
CA GLY A 153 -21.46 10.24 5.07
C GLY A 153 -22.55 9.42 5.78
N LEU A 154 -23.28 8.59 5.05
CA LEU A 154 -24.29 7.61 5.50
C LEU A 154 -23.69 6.41 6.27
N ALA A 155 -22.37 6.42 6.48
CA ALA A 155 -21.66 5.50 7.37
C ALA A 155 -21.82 5.86 8.87
N ALA A 156 -22.64 6.86 9.21
CA ALA A 156 -22.78 7.41 10.55
C ALA A 156 -23.66 6.60 11.51
N LEU A 157 -23.53 5.27 11.50
CA LEU A 157 -23.90 4.42 12.64
C LEU A 157 -22.82 4.55 13.74
N ALA A 158 -22.78 5.75 14.34
CA ALA A 158 -21.92 6.10 15.46
C ALA A 158 -22.80 6.29 16.71
N GLU A 159 -22.89 5.24 17.52
CA GLU A 159 -23.64 5.17 18.78
C GLU A 159 -23.39 6.37 19.72
N PRO A 160 -24.43 7.07 20.20
CA PRO A 160 -24.27 8.07 21.26
C PRO A 160 -23.95 7.37 22.58
N GLY A 161 -22.77 7.64 23.16
CA GLY A 161 -22.36 7.06 24.45
C GLY A 161 -21.53 5.78 24.38
N ARG A 162 -21.22 5.28 23.16
CA ARG A 162 -20.21 4.24 22.93
C ARG A 162 -19.38 4.58 21.69
N GLU A 163 -18.48 5.54 21.86
CA GLU A 163 -17.59 6.03 20.81
C GLU A 163 -16.74 4.88 20.25
N SER A 164 -17.19 4.37 19.11
CA SER A 164 -16.63 3.18 18.51
C SER A 164 -15.55 3.53 17.52
N SER A 165 -14.49 2.74 17.56
CA SER A 165 -13.35 2.61 16.62
C SER A 165 -13.67 2.53 15.11
N ALA A 166 -14.91 2.78 14.68
CA ALA A 166 -15.30 2.91 13.28
C ALA A 166 -14.85 4.27 12.66
N SER A 167 -14.65 5.31 13.48
CA SER A 167 -14.31 6.66 12.99
C SER A 167 -12.92 6.78 12.39
N LEU A 168 -11.95 5.95 12.79
CA LEU A 168 -10.56 6.04 12.29
C LEU A 168 -10.30 5.14 11.06
N THR A 169 -11.00 4.01 10.92
CA THR A 169 -10.87 3.10 9.78
C THR A 169 -11.65 3.57 8.55
N ALA A 170 -12.58 4.51 8.71
CA ALA A 170 -13.35 5.12 7.62
C ALA A 170 -12.69 6.37 7.02
N LEU A 171 -11.75 7.00 7.72
CA LEU A 171 -11.00 8.14 7.19
C LEU A 171 -9.99 7.64 6.15
N THR A 172 -9.98 8.28 4.98
CA THR A 172 -8.82 8.22 4.09
C THR A 172 -7.80 9.21 4.65
N PRO A 173 -6.73 8.78 5.36
CA PRO A 173 -6.01 9.70 6.26
C PRO A 173 -5.27 10.82 5.52
N ALA A 174 -5.09 10.67 4.21
CA ALA A 174 -4.50 11.66 3.30
C ALA A 174 -5.35 12.91 3.03
N TYR A 175 -6.66 12.86 3.32
CA TYR A 175 -7.62 13.95 3.06
C TYR A 175 -8.37 14.39 4.33
N ALA A 176 -8.22 13.66 5.43
CA ALA A 176 -8.89 13.95 6.69
C ALA A 176 -8.30 15.18 7.40
N ALA A 177 -9.15 16.00 8.00
CA ALA A 177 -8.74 17.17 8.77
C ALA A 177 -8.06 16.77 10.11
N PRO A 178 -7.13 17.58 10.65
CA PRO A 178 -6.38 17.22 11.85
C PRO A 178 -7.26 16.93 13.08
N GLU A 179 -8.37 17.64 13.24
CA GLU A 179 -9.37 17.41 14.29
C GLU A 179 -10.08 16.05 14.19
N ALA A 180 -10.21 15.48 12.98
CA ALA A 180 -10.84 14.17 12.78
C ALA A 180 -10.05 13.03 13.45
N PHE A 181 -8.73 13.19 13.59
CA PHE A 181 -7.87 12.25 14.33
C PHE A 181 -7.99 12.39 15.85
N ARG A 182 -8.51 13.52 16.35
CA ARG A 182 -8.77 13.76 17.79
C ARG A 182 -10.15 13.27 18.25
N GLN A 183 -10.91 12.64 17.35
CA GLN A 183 -12.31 12.23 17.57
C GLN A 183 -13.26 13.39 17.88
N GLU A 184 -12.92 14.61 17.46
CA GLU A 184 -13.80 15.77 17.55
C GLU A 184 -15.05 15.57 16.66
N ALA A 185 -16.16 16.25 17.02
CA ALA A 185 -17.40 16.16 16.26
C ALA A 185 -17.18 16.66 14.81
N PRO A 186 -17.66 15.93 13.78
CA PRO A 186 -17.52 16.37 12.40
C PRO A 186 -18.15 17.76 12.16
N THR A 187 -17.45 18.63 11.42
CA THR A 187 -17.88 20.00 11.12
C THR A 187 -17.83 20.29 9.62
N GLU A 188 -18.53 21.34 9.18
CA GLU A 188 -18.44 21.87 7.81
C GLU A 188 -16.99 22.26 7.46
N ARG A 189 -16.25 22.80 8.43
CA ARG A 189 -14.83 23.18 8.29
C ARG A 189 -13.90 21.97 8.07
N ALA A 190 -14.28 20.78 8.51
CA ALA A 190 -13.56 19.54 8.21
C ALA A 190 -13.81 19.08 6.75
N ASP A 191 -15.03 19.26 6.24
CA ASP A 191 -15.34 19.02 4.81
C ASP A 191 -14.58 20.03 3.91
N ILE A 192 -14.50 21.32 4.30
CA ILE A 192 -13.72 22.34 3.58
C ILE A 192 -12.24 21.94 3.49
N TYR A 193 -11.65 21.44 4.59
CA TYR A 193 -10.28 20.93 4.59
C TYR A 193 -10.10 19.77 3.59
N ALA A 194 -11.01 18.79 3.61
CA ALA A 194 -10.97 17.64 2.72
C ALA A 194 -11.16 18.02 1.24
N LEU A 195 -11.96 19.06 0.96
CA LEU A 195 -12.10 19.66 -0.36
C LEU A 195 -10.83 20.40 -0.81
N GLY A 196 -10.17 21.15 0.09
CA GLY A 196 -8.87 21.76 -0.16
C GLY A 196 -7.77 20.72 -0.43
N ALA A 197 -7.76 19.62 0.31
CA ALA A 197 -6.85 18.50 0.09
C ALA A 197 -7.10 17.81 -1.26
N THR A 198 -8.36 17.74 -1.67
CA THR A 198 -8.78 17.25 -2.99
C THR A 198 -8.31 18.17 -4.10
N LEU A 199 -8.47 19.50 -3.98
CA LEU A 199 -7.95 20.47 -4.95
C LEU A 199 -6.42 20.38 -5.09
N TYR A 200 -5.70 20.33 -3.97
CA TYR A 200 -4.25 20.12 -3.97
C TYR A 200 -3.85 18.82 -4.70
N ALA A 201 -4.60 17.74 -4.50
CA ALA A 201 -4.34 16.46 -5.17
C ALA A 201 -4.58 16.52 -6.68
N LEU A 202 -5.66 17.18 -7.11
CA LEU A 202 -5.93 17.41 -8.54
C LEU A 202 -4.83 18.26 -9.20
N LEU A 203 -4.30 19.28 -8.51
CA LEU A 203 -3.26 20.18 -9.02
C LEU A 203 -1.85 19.59 -9.01
N SER A 204 -1.53 18.66 -8.09
CA SER A 204 -0.17 18.14 -7.89
C SER A 204 0.02 16.65 -8.18
N GLY A 205 -1.05 15.93 -8.50
CA GLY A 205 -1.04 14.48 -8.70
C GLY A 205 -1.05 13.64 -7.42
N ARG A 206 -1.02 14.25 -6.23
CA ARG A 206 -0.88 13.54 -4.94
C ARG A 206 -1.44 14.34 -3.75
N PRO A 207 -1.81 13.69 -2.63
CA PRO A 207 -2.32 14.39 -1.45
C PRO A 207 -1.35 15.44 -0.87
N PRO A 208 -1.86 16.46 -0.15
CA PRO A 208 -1.02 17.49 0.47
C PRO A 208 -0.02 16.87 1.44
N ARG A 209 1.23 17.33 1.36
CA ARG A 209 2.35 16.96 2.26
C ARG A 209 2.81 15.49 2.18
N PHE A 210 2.20 14.64 1.35
CA PHE A 210 2.57 13.23 1.23
C PHE A 210 3.93 13.03 0.53
N PRO A 211 4.81 12.12 1.02
CA PRO A 211 6.08 11.79 0.38
C PRO A 211 5.89 11.24 -1.05
N ARG A 212 6.88 11.45 -1.93
CA ARG A 212 6.80 11.01 -3.34
C ARG A 212 7.05 9.51 -3.55
N LEU A 213 7.75 8.85 -2.62
CA LEU A 213 8.31 7.50 -2.82
C LEU A 213 7.87 6.48 -1.76
N ARG A 214 7.02 6.86 -0.79
CA ARG A 214 6.57 5.99 0.31
C ARG A 214 5.23 6.48 0.86
N GLU A 215 4.37 5.53 1.24
CA GLU A 215 3.16 5.84 2.01
C GLU A 215 3.52 6.19 3.48
N PRO A 216 3.07 7.35 3.99
CA PRO A 216 3.32 7.73 5.37
C PRO A 216 2.43 6.96 6.34
N ASN A 217 2.93 6.64 7.54
CA ASN A 217 2.14 6.01 8.58
C ASN A 217 1.22 7.03 9.29
N LEU A 218 0.24 6.58 10.08
CA LEU A 218 -0.74 7.46 10.72
C LEU A 218 -0.10 8.55 11.61
N ALA A 219 0.97 8.24 12.35
CA ALA A 219 1.65 9.22 13.19
C ALA A 219 2.46 10.24 12.36
N GLU A 220 3.03 9.82 11.23
CA GLU A 220 3.63 10.72 10.24
C GLU A 220 2.58 11.64 9.63
N ILE A 221 1.41 11.10 9.24
CA ILE A 221 0.29 11.85 8.68
C ILE A 221 -0.20 12.91 9.67
N ILE A 222 -0.39 12.55 10.94
CA ILE A 222 -0.75 13.51 12.00
C ILE A 222 0.30 14.63 12.07
N ARG A 223 1.60 14.29 12.18
CA ARG A 223 2.71 15.28 12.21
C ARG A 223 2.86 16.10 10.93
N MET A 224 2.39 15.61 9.79
CA MET A 224 2.42 16.36 8.54
C MET A 224 1.46 17.55 8.58
N HIS A 225 0.36 17.50 9.34
CA HIS A 225 -0.61 18.60 9.39
C HIS A 225 0.01 19.94 9.83
N ASP A 226 1.02 19.89 10.71
CA ASP A 226 1.74 21.06 11.23
C ASP A 226 2.86 21.55 10.29
N GLN A 227 3.14 20.86 9.19
CA GLN A 227 4.18 21.24 8.23
C GLN A 227 3.66 22.30 7.22
N PRO A 228 4.53 23.17 6.70
CA PRO A 228 4.15 24.11 5.64
C PRO A 228 3.62 23.37 4.41
N LEU A 229 2.60 23.93 3.76
CA LEU A 229 2.05 23.36 2.53
C LEU A 229 3.10 23.49 1.40
N PRO A 230 3.49 22.39 0.71
CA PRO A 230 4.47 22.47 -0.37
C PRO A 230 3.90 23.26 -1.57
N GLY A 231 4.73 24.12 -2.15
CA GLY A 231 4.38 24.82 -3.40
C GLY A 231 4.21 23.85 -4.57
N ILE A 232 3.28 24.18 -5.48
CA ILE A 232 3.05 23.46 -6.72
C ILE A 232 3.53 24.35 -7.89
N ALA A 233 4.43 23.84 -8.72
CA ALA A 233 4.95 24.60 -9.85
C ALA A 233 3.84 24.90 -10.88
N GLY A 234 3.76 26.15 -11.35
CA GLY A 234 2.75 26.60 -12.31
C GLY A 234 1.37 26.92 -11.72
N VAL A 235 1.19 26.79 -10.40
CA VAL A 235 -0.04 27.22 -9.70
C VAL A 235 0.13 28.67 -9.21
N PRO A 236 -0.80 29.60 -9.51
CA PRO A 236 -0.71 30.99 -9.04
C PRO A 236 -0.74 31.12 -7.51
N ASP A 237 -0.05 32.15 -6.99
CA ASP A 237 0.05 32.39 -5.54
C ASP A 237 -1.31 32.57 -4.86
N GLY A 238 -2.30 33.15 -5.54
CA GLY A 238 -3.68 33.27 -5.03
C GLY A 238 -4.36 31.92 -4.78
N VAL A 239 -4.12 30.92 -5.64
CA VAL A 239 -4.63 29.56 -5.46
C VAL A 239 -3.88 28.86 -4.31
N MET A 240 -2.56 29.06 -4.22
CA MET A 240 -1.76 28.51 -3.11
C MET A 240 -2.12 29.12 -1.75
N ALA A 241 -2.44 30.42 -1.69
CA ALA A 241 -2.91 31.09 -0.48
C ALA A 241 -4.26 30.51 -0.01
N LEU A 242 -5.23 30.38 -0.92
CA LEU A 242 -6.53 29.78 -0.63
C LEU A 242 -6.42 28.32 -0.16
N LEU A 243 -5.53 27.54 -0.77
CA LEU A 243 -5.19 26.19 -0.31
C LEU A 243 -4.57 26.19 1.09
N GLY A 244 -3.72 27.17 1.42
CA GLY A 244 -3.15 27.35 2.75
C GLY A 244 -4.21 27.60 3.83
N GLU A 245 -5.20 28.45 3.53
CA GLU A 245 -6.35 28.72 4.41
C GLU A 245 -7.25 27.50 4.57
N ALA A 246 -7.62 26.82 3.48
CA ALA A 246 -8.44 25.61 3.54
C ALA A 246 -7.73 24.45 4.28
N LEU A 247 -6.40 24.34 4.15
CA LEU A 247 -5.57 23.31 4.78
C LEU A 247 -4.92 23.75 6.10
N ALA A 248 -5.47 24.78 6.74
CA ALA A 248 -5.03 25.25 8.06
C ALA A 248 -5.31 24.19 9.15
N ALA A 249 -4.34 23.98 10.04
CA ALA A 249 -4.45 22.99 11.11
C ALA A 249 -5.52 23.37 12.16
N ASP A 250 -5.71 24.66 12.41
CA ASP A 250 -6.81 25.19 13.21
C ASP A 250 -8.05 25.44 12.31
N PRO A 251 -9.21 24.81 12.58
CA PRO A 251 -10.44 25.04 11.85
C PRO A 251 -10.88 26.51 11.80
N ALA A 252 -10.56 27.32 12.81
CA ALA A 252 -10.95 28.74 12.88
C ALA A 252 -10.30 29.59 11.77
N ASN A 253 -9.11 29.20 11.29
CA ASN A 253 -8.38 29.85 10.21
C ASN A 253 -8.85 29.43 8.80
N ARG A 254 -9.84 28.55 8.71
CA ARG A 254 -10.47 28.13 7.44
C ARG A 254 -11.66 29.02 7.10
N HIS A 255 -12.11 28.92 5.85
CA HIS A 255 -13.33 29.58 5.39
C HIS A 255 -14.55 29.23 6.27
N PRO A 256 -15.52 30.14 6.49
CA PRO A 256 -16.66 29.88 7.37
C PRO A 256 -17.58 28.77 6.87
N SER A 257 -17.86 28.76 5.57
CA SER A 257 -18.72 27.79 4.90
C SER A 257 -18.13 27.33 3.55
N ALA A 258 -18.69 26.25 3.00
CA ALA A 258 -18.35 25.80 1.65
C ALA A 258 -18.72 26.83 0.55
N ALA A 259 -19.72 27.69 0.80
CA ALA A 259 -20.10 28.77 -0.11
C ALA A 259 -19.03 29.88 -0.13
N ASP A 260 -18.48 30.26 1.03
CA ASP A 260 -17.39 31.25 1.08
C ASP A 260 -16.16 30.72 0.34
N PHE A 261 -15.80 29.44 0.53
CA PHE A 261 -14.70 28.81 -0.18
C PHE A 261 -14.94 28.71 -1.69
N ARG A 262 -16.17 28.40 -2.11
CA ARG A 262 -16.60 28.42 -3.53
C ARG A 262 -16.37 29.79 -4.15
N ASP A 263 -16.87 30.85 -3.50
CA ASP A 263 -16.86 32.21 -4.02
C ASP A 263 -15.45 32.79 -4.04
N ALA A 264 -14.65 32.51 -3.01
CA ALA A 264 -13.24 32.86 -2.99
C ALA A 264 -12.46 32.14 -4.10
N LEU A 265 -12.63 30.82 -4.29
CA LEU A 265 -11.97 30.08 -5.37
C LEU A 265 -12.39 30.55 -6.77
N ALA A 266 -13.67 30.93 -6.94
CA ALA A 266 -14.19 31.47 -8.20
C ALA A 266 -13.66 32.89 -8.52
N ALA A 267 -13.21 33.64 -7.51
CA ALA A 267 -12.68 34.99 -7.66
C ALA A 267 -11.14 35.04 -7.86
N VAL A 268 -10.43 33.93 -7.64
CA VAL A 268 -8.97 33.86 -7.83
C VAL A 268 -8.60 33.89 -9.32
N ASP A 269 -7.60 34.70 -9.67
CA ASP A 269 -6.99 34.67 -11.00
C ASP A 269 -6.22 33.35 -11.21
N VAL A 270 -6.72 32.54 -12.15
CA VAL A 270 -6.16 31.23 -12.53
C VAL A 270 -5.32 31.30 -13.82
N THR A 271 -4.95 32.49 -14.28
CA THR A 271 -4.05 32.63 -15.44
C THR A 271 -2.69 32.00 -15.14
N PRO A 272 -2.16 31.14 -16.04
CA PRO A 272 -0.92 30.44 -15.78
C PRO A 272 0.27 31.41 -15.84
N VAL A 273 1.05 31.46 -14.75
CA VAL A 273 2.33 32.16 -14.72
C VAL A 273 3.32 31.37 -15.59
N LEU A 274 3.44 31.76 -16.85
CA LEU A 274 4.47 31.26 -17.75
C LEU A 274 5.85 31.71 -17.24
N PRO A 275 6.84 30.80 -17.10
CA PRO A 275 8.21 31.21 -16.83
C PRO A 275 8.78 32.01 -18.02
N PRO A 276 9.73 32.94 -17.79
CA PRO A 276 10.42 33.62 -18.88
C PRO A 276 11.09 32.62 -19.83
N ALA A 277 11.02 32.89 -21.14
CA ALA A 277 11.40 31.94 -22.19
C ALA A 277 12.91 31.56 -22.23
N ASP A 278 13.76 32.25 -21.46
CA ASP A 278 15.22 32.16 -21.53
C ASP A 278 15.86 31.14 -20.55
N ALA A 279 15.07 30.21 -19.98
CA ALA A 279 15.52 29.27 -18.95
C ALA A 279 15.34 27.79 -19.32
N LEU A 280 15.91 27.37 -20.46
CA LEU A 280 16.10 25.96 -20.81
C LEU A 280 17.60 25.60 -20.77
N PRO A 281 18.06 24.74 -19.84
CA PRO A 281 19.40 24.14 -19.94
C PRO A 281 19.43 23.12 -21.10
N PRO A 282 20.58 22.90 -21.76
CA PRO A 282 20.66 22.03 -22.92
C PRO A 282 20.39 20.57 -22.54
N ALA A 283 19.60 19.88 -23.37
CA ALA A 283 19.39 18.45 -23.26
C ALA A 283 20.71 17.70 -23.45
N VAL A 284 21.09 16.88 -22.48
CA VAL A 284 22.23 15.98 -22.59
C VAL A 284 21.77 14.78 -23.42
N ALA A 285 22.34 14.61 -24.61
CA ALA A 285 22.16 13.39 -25.39
C ALA A 285 22.97 12.27 -24.72
N ASP A 286 22.35 11.12 -24.49
CA ASP A 286 23.06 9.89 -24.16
C ASP A 286 22.59 8.76 -25.08
N ASN A 287 23.54 7.90 -25.45
CA ASN A 287 23.47 7.11 -26.67
C ASN A 287 22.65 5.83 -26.50
N ALA A 288 21.85 5.49 -27.50
CA ALA A 288 21.21 4.19 -27.63
C ALA A 288 21.81 3.45 -28.82
N ASP A 289 22.56 2.37 -28.55
CA ASP A 289 23.01 1.40 -29.54
C ASP A 289 22.91 -0.02 -28.94
N ASN A 290 22.21 -0.89 -29.68
CA ASN A 290 22.09 -2.35 -29.53
C ASN A 290 21.42 -2.89 -28.23
N ASP A 291 20.64 -3.98 -28.26
CA ASP A 291 20.48 -5.00 -29.31
C ASP A 291 19.03 -5.50 -29.47
N ALA A 292 18.75 -6.23 -30.56
CA ALA A 292 17.41 -6.46 -31.08
C ALA A 292 16.53 -7.51 -30.36
N ALA A 293 15.21 -7.33 -30.47
CA ALA A 293 14.20 -8.38 -30.31
C ALA A 293 13.34 -8.48 -31.60
N PRO A 294 12.92 -9.68 -32.04
CA PRO A 294 12.36 -9.88 -33.37
C PRO A 294 10.86 -9.54 -33.48
N THR A 295 10.49 -8.78 -34.50
CA THR A 295 9.09 -8.52 -34.88
C THR A 295 8.56 -9.68 -35.73
N ALA A 296 7.38 -10.22 -35.39
CA ALA A 296 6.67 -11.18 -36.22
C ALA A 296 5.67 -10.45 -37.15
N GLU A 297 5.82 -10.63 -38.46
CA GLU A 297 4.83 -10.20 -39.45
C GLU A 297 3.73 -11.26 -39.66
N PRO A 298 2.49 -10.86 -40.05
CA PRO A 298 1.41 -11.78 -40.35
C PRO A 298 1.53 -12.36 -41.78
N PRO A 299 1.16 -13.64 -42.02
CA PRO A 299 1.31 -14.26 -43.34
C PRO A 299 0.21 -13.85 -44.33
N THR A 300 0.62 -13.32 -45.48
CA THR A 300 -0.18 -13.19 -46.71
C THR A 300 -0.35 -14.55 -47.39
N ALA A 301 -1.54 -14.80 -47.95
CA ALA A 301 -1.83 -16.00 -48.76
C ALA A 301 -1.62 -15.73 -50.26
N PRO A 302 -1.10 -16.69 -51.04
CA PRO A 302 -1.03 -16.59 -52.50
C PRO A 302 -2.31 -17.13 -53.17
N ALA A 303 -2.56 -16.71 -54.41
CA ALA A 303 -3.63 -17.20 -55.26
C ALA A 303 -3.08 -17.65 -56.62
N ASP A 304 -3.63 -18.74 -57.15
CA ASP A 304 -3.58 -19.14 -58.57
C ASP A 304 -4.84 -19.99 -58.87
N GLY A 305 -5.41 -19.85 -60.08
CA GLY A 305 -6.69 -20.46 -60.51
C GLY A 305 -6.54 -21.77 -61.30
N PRO A 306 -7.43 -22.14 -62.26
CA PRO A 306 -8.55 -21.34 -62.81
C PRO A 306 -9.89 -22.12 -63.10
N GLU A 307 -10.83 -21.45 -63.79
CA GLU A 307 -12.00 -21.99 -64.56
C GLU A 307 -13.21 -22.62 -63.78
N THR A 308 -14.49 -22.50 -64.19
CA THR A 308 -15.12 -21.97 -65.43
C THR A 308 -16.61 -21.54 -65.23
N VAL A 309 -17.11 -20.65 -66.11
CA VAL A 309 -18.52 -20.45 -66.61
C VAL A 309 -19.64 -19.95 -65.65
N ALA A 310 -20.33 -18.89 -66.09
CA ALA A 310 -21.67 -18.43 -65.66
C ALA A 310 -22.72 -18.66 -66.78
N PRO A 311 -24.05 -18.50 -66.55
CA PRO A 311 -24.66 -17.17 -66.75
C PRO A 311 -25.84 -16.79 -65.80
N GLU A 312 -26.20 -15.50 -65.86
CA GLU A 312 -27.37 -14.80 -65.28
C GLU A 312 -28.71 -15.10 -66.03
N PRO A 313 -29.85 -14.37 -65.87
CA PRO A 313 -30.27 -13.32 -64.89
C PRO A 313 -31.70 -13.51 -64.30
N ASP A 314 -32.19 -12.59 -63.44
CA ASP A 314 -33.45 -11.85 -63.71
C ASP A 314 -33.83 -10.72 -62.70
N VAL A 315 -34.25 -9.56 -63.27
CA VAL A 315 -35.27 -8.53 -62.87
C VAL A 315 -35.38 -8.13 -61.36
N THR A 316 -35.01 -6.91 -60.93
CA THR A 316 -35.83 -5.66 -60.81
C THR A 316 -37.26 -5.84 -60.25
N GLU A 317 -37.85 -4.98 -59.43
CA GLU A 317 -38.08 -3.52 -59.58
C GLU A 317 -38.15 -2.75 -58.25
N ALA A 318 -37.97 -1.44 -58.34
CA ALA A 318 -38.47 -0.45 -57.39
C ALA A 318 -39.56 0.40 -58.06
N VAL A 319 -40.52 0.94 -57.31
CA VAL A 319 -41.50 1.92 -57.82
C VAL A 319 -41.51 3.20 -56.98
N SER A 320 -41.36 4.32 -57.69
CA SER A 320 -41.33 5.69 -57.17
C SER A 320 -42.74 6.29 -56.97
N GLN A 321 -42.83 7.41 -56.23
CA GLN A 321 -43.51 8.63 -56.71
C GLN A 321 -43.18 9.87 -55.86
N THR A 322 -43.38 11.07 -56.44
CA THR A 322 -42.79 12.36 -56.01
C THR A 322 -43.86 13.49 -55.93
N PRO A 323 -43.58 14.83 -55.92
CA PRO A 323 -44.14 15.76 -54.92
C PRO A 323 -45.16 16.79 -55.47
N PRO A 324 -45.58 17.78 -54.66
CA PRO A 324 -45.29 19.20 -54.96
C PRO A 324 -45.01 20.05 -53.68
N ALA A 325 -44.57 21.32 -53.65
CA ALA A 325 -43.88 22.23 -54.60
C ALA A 325 -43.24 23.41 -53.78
N GLY A 326 -42.34 24.20 -54.38
CA GLY A 326 -41.75 25.43 -53.79
C GLY A 326 -42.70 26.64 -53.74
N PRO A 327 -42.24 27.87 -53.36
CA PRO A 327 -41.00 28.54 -53.84
C PRO A 327 -40.15 29.17 -52.69
N THR A 328 -39.06 29.95 -52.87
CA THR A 328 -37.92 30.08 -53.83
C THR A 328 -37.04 31.25 -53.34
N THR A 329 -35.71 31.09 -53.27
CA THR A 329 -34.59 32.05 -53.57
C THR A 329 -33.31 31.54 -52.84
N SER A 330 -32.25 30.97 -53.47
CA SER A 330 -31.26 31.51 -54.45
C SER A 330 -30.25 32.51 -53.83
N PHE A 331 -28.91 32.48 -53.93
CA PHE A 331 -27.85 31.66 -54.60
C PHE A 331 -26.59 31.63 -53.67
N GLY A 332 -25.47 30.92 -53.89
CA GLY A 332 -25.12 29.84 -54.84
C GLY A 332 -23.59 29.71 -55.15
N PHE A 333 -23.04 28.50 -55.00
CA PHE A 333 -21.76 27.95 -55.53
C PHE A 333 -20.35 28.42 -55.02
N GLY A 334 -19.48 27.43 -54.73
CA GLY A 334 -17.99 27.51 -54.75
C GLY A 334 -17.44 27.19 -56.17
N PRO A 335 -16.27 26.51 -56.39
CA PRO A 335 -15.38 25.74 -55.47
C PRO A 335 -13.84 25.83 -55.79
N ARG A 336 -13.04 24.82 -55.36
CA ARG A 336 -11.70 24.34 -55.84
C ARG A 336 -10.38 25.02 -55.39
N ARG A 337 -9.53 24.19 -54.74
CA ARG A 337 -8.31 23.48 -55.26
C ARG A 337 -7.20 24.22 -56.05
N ASP A 338 -5.99 23.70 -55.84
CA ASP A 338 -4.80 23.61 -56.73
C ASP A 338 -3.62 24.61 -56.56
N GLU A 339 -2.45 24.13 -57.02
CA GLU A 339 -1.09 24.62 -56.76
C GLU A 339 -0.58 25.65 -57.79
N ALA A 340 0.39 26.47 -57.35
CA ALA A 340 1.58 26.96 -58.06
C ALA A 340 1.54 27.62 -59.48
N LEU A 341 2.34 28.71 -59.58
CA LEU A 341 3.13 29.20 -60.74
C LEU A 341 2.43 29.87 -61.96
N THR A 342 2.56 31.20 -62.06
CA THR A 342 3.27 31.95 -63.16
C THR A 342 3.17 33.48 -62.89
N LEU A 343 4.25 34.28 -62.84
CA LEU A 343 5.20 34.79 -63.86
C LEU A 343 4.74 36.12 -64.51
N GLY A 344 5.48 37.22 -64.25
CA GLY A 344 5.21 38.57 -64.79
C GLY A 344 6.44 39.50 -64.80
N ARG A 345 7.11 39.59 -65.96
CA ARG A 345 8.17 40.58 -66.32
C ARG A 345 7.46 41.93 -66.64
N VAL A 346 8.02 43.15 -66.68
CA VAL A 346 9.21 43.77 -67.32
C VAL A 346 9.37 45.19 -66.69
N VAL A 347 10.56 45.80 -66.51
CA VAL A 347 11.15 46.91 -67.32
C VAL A 347 12.33 47.52 -66.54
N ALA A 348 13.40 47.93 -67.23
CA ALA A 348 14.52 48.73 -66.70
C ALA A 348 14.46 50.17 -67.29
N PRO A 349 15.21 51.15 -66.74
CA PRO A 349 16.56 51.37 -67.28
C PRO A 349 17.65 51.82 -66.28
N ASP A 350 18.90 51.66 -66.73
CA ASP A 350 20.16 52.31 -66.30
C ASP A 350 20.15 53.82 -66.70
N PRO A 351 21.16 54.68 -66.39
CA PRO A 351 22.37 54.52 -65.56
C PRO A 351 22.63 55.69 -64.56
N ALA A 352 23.72 55.61 -63.79
CA ALA A 352 24.81 56.62 -63.70
C ALA A 352 25.56 56.64 -62.33
N ASP A 353 26.88 56.53 -62.41
CA ASP A 353 27.88 56.82 -61.37
C ASP A 353 28.17 58.36 -61.33
N PRO A 354 28.82 58.94 -60.30
CA PRO A 354 30.29 58.92 -60.31
C PRO A 354 31.06 59.04 -58.95
N ALA A 355 32.34 58.64 -59.04
CA ALA A 355 33.55 59.24 -58.41
C ALA A 355 34.05 58.72 -57.03
N ASP A 356 35.09 57.87 -57.08
CA ASP A 356 36.54 58.16 -56.84
C ASP A 356 36.95 59.35 -55.94
N PRO A 357 38.18 59.38 -55.34
CA PRO A 357 39.36 58.50 -55.57
C PRO A 357 39.93 57.91 -54.24
N ALA A 358 41.00 57.09 -54.11
CA ALA A 358 42.02 56.41 -54.93
C ALA A 358 42.80 55.45 -53.96
N VAL A 359 43.61 54.42 -54.30
CA VAL A 359 44.04 53.74 -55.54
C VAL A 359 44.79 52.43 -55.14
N GLU A 360 44.72 51.36 -55.97
CA GLU A 360 45.62 50.16 -56.05
C GLU A 360 45.84 49.25 -54.79
N ALA A 361 46.22 47.96 -54.83
CA ALA A 361 46.27 46.83 -55.80
C ALA A 361 46.84 45.57 -55.06
N THR A 362 46.72 44.28 -55.42
CA THR A 362 45.91 43.48 -56.39
C THR A 362 45.98 41.97 -56.03
N THR A 363 45.10 41.14 -56.63
CA THR A 363 45.29 39.70 -57.02
C THR A 363 45.63 38.58 -56.01
N HIS A 364 44.64 37.71 -55.77
CA HIS A 364 44.51 36.32 -56.26
C HIS A 364 45.51 35.16 -55.97
N VAL A 365 44.89 33.98 -55.73
CA VAL A 365 45.31 32.56 -56.01
C VAL A 365 46.11 31.82 -54.91
N ALA A 366 46.01 30.49 -54.94
CA ALA A 366 46.20 29.54 -53.82
C ALA A 366 47.37 28.55 -53.99
N ALA A 367 47.60 27.76 -52.92
CA ALA A 367 48.43 26.55 -52.76
C ALA A 367 49.94 26.70 -52.43
N GLU A 368 50.30 26.25 -51.21
CA GLU A 368 51.55 25.66 -50.65
C GLU A 368 52.99 26.05 -51.14
N PRO A 369 54.09 25.83 -50.34
CA PRO A 369 54.21 25.27 -48.97
C PRO A 369 55.13 26.08 -47.97
N ALA A 370 55.27 25.55 -46.74
CA ALA A 370 56.45 25.58 -45.84
C ALA A 370 56.85 26.81 -44.96
N THR A 371 56.87 26.54 -43.63
CA THR A 371 57.78 27.01 -42.55
C THR A 371 57.89 28.47 -42.03
N SER A 372 57.61 28.60 -40.72
CA SER A 372 58.33 29.37 -39.67
C SER A 372 58.35 30.92 -39.64
N ALA A 373 57.57 31.51 -38.70
CA ALA A 373 58.06 32.47 -37.66
C ALA A 373 56.96 32.86 -36.63
N GLU A 374 57.34 33.23 -35.41
CA GLU A 374 56.46 33.51 -34.24
C GLU A 374 56.28 35.02 -33.95
N PRO A 375 55.08 35.49 -33.54
CA PRO A 375 54.88 36.82 -32.93
C PRO A 375 54.32 36.77 -31.46
N PRO A 376 54.45 37.87 -30.68
CA PRO A 376 54.54 37.79 -29.21
C PRO A 376 53.24 37.92 -28.39
N ARG A 377 53.33 37.52 -27.11
CA ARG A 377 52.24 37.44 -26.12
C ARG A 377 51.88 38.77 -25.44
N ARG A 378 50.59 38.97 -25.11
CA ARG A 378 50.06 40.03 -24.22
C ARG A 378 49.86 39.52 -22.76
N PRO A 379 49.83 40.40 -21.73
CA PRO A 379 49.85 39.99 -20.32
C PRO A 379 48.46 39.66 -19.75
N GLY A 380 48.37 38.58 -18.96
CA GLY A 380 47.15 38.16 -18.27
C GLY A 380 47.01 38.73 -16.85
N ARG A 381 45.81 39.22 -16.49
CA ARG A 381 45.45 39.61 -15.11
C ARG A 381 45.42 38.36 -14.22
N ARG A 382 46.28 38.31 -13.19
CA ARG A 382 46.22 37.29 -12.14
C ARG A 382 45.21 37.71 -11.07
N LEU A 383 44.17 36.89 -10.80
CA LEU A 383 43.43 37.01 -9.54
C LEU A 383 44.37 36.72 -8.38
N SER A 384 44.22 37.44 -7.26
CA SER A 384 45.08 37.28 -6.10
C SER A 384 44.93 35.87 -5.49
N SER A 385 46.06 35.28 -5.09
CA SER A 385 46.11 33.93 -4.52
C SER A 385 45.34 33.81 -3.21
N THR A 386 45.08 34.92 -2.53
CA THR A 386 44.27 35.02 -1.30
C THR A 386 42.79 34.72 -1.55
N ALA A 387 42.18 35.27 -2.60
CA ALA A 387 40.78 35.00 -2.94
C ALA A 387 40.56 33.51 -3.28
N ARG A 388 41.49 32.90 -4.03
CA ARG A 388 41.43 31.46 -4.37
C ARG A 388 41.60 30.56 -3.13
N ARG A 389 42.44 30.96 -2.17
CA ARG A 389 42.59 30.24 -0.88
C ARG A 389 41.34 30.36 -0.01
N GLY A 390 40.71 31.54 0.04
CA GLY A 390 39.45 31.74 0.76
C GLY A 390 38.31 30.87 0.22
N ALA A 391 38.15 30.79 -1.09
CA ALA A 391 37.16 29.92 -1.73
C ALA A 391 37.39 28.43 -1.41
N VAL A 392 38.64 27.95 -1.47
CA VAL A 392 38.99 26.56 -1.11
C VAL A 392 38.73 26.26 0.36
N ALA A 393 39.04 27.20 1.26
CA ALA A 393 38.75 27.04 2.69
C ALA A 393 37.24 26.97 2.98
N LEU A 394 36.43 27.81 2.31
CA LEU A 394 34.97 27.78 2.42
C LEU A 394 34.40 26.42 1.95
N ILE A 395 34.85 25.92 0.80
CA ILE A 395 34.45 24.62 0.27
C ILE A 395 34.83 23.50 1.26
N ALA A 396 36.03 23.52 1.82
CA ALA A 396 36.47 22.53 2.81
C ALA A 396 35.60 22.55 4.08
N VAL A 397 35.19 23.73 4.57
CA VAL A 397 34.25 23.86 5.69
C VAL A 397 32.86 23.33 5.33
N VAL A 398 32.34 23.64 4.15
CA VAL A 398 31.03 23.12 3.68
C VAL A 398 31.06 21.59 3.57
N VAL A 399 32.14 21.02 3.03
CA VAL A 399 32.32 19.55 2.97
C VAL A 399 32.42 18.93 4.37
N LEU A 400 33.14 19.56 5.30
CA LEU A 400 33.22 19.10 6.70
C LEU A 400 31.87 19.17 7.42
N VAL A 401 31.09 20.23 7.22
CA VAL A 401 29.75 20.38 7.79
C VAL A 401 28.78 19.38 7.14
N ALA A 402 28.81 19.20 5.82
CA ALA A 402 27.98 18.22 5.13
C ALA A 402 28.34 16.77 5.54
N ALA A 403 29.63 16.46 5.69
CA ALA A 403 30.08 15.17 6.20
C ALA A 403 29.72 14.98 7.68
N GLY A 404 29.81 16.03 8.51
CA GLY A 404 29.38 16.02 9.90
C GLY A 404 27.87 15.83 10.05
N ILE A 405 27.06 16.47 9.21
CA ILE A 405 25.60 16.25 9.13
C ILE A 405 25.30 14.84 8.64
N ALA A 406 25.96 14.36 7.57
CA ALA A 406 25.76 13.01 7.06
C ALA A 406 26.13 11.94 8.10
N TRP A 407 27.20 12.16 8.86
CA TRP A 407 27.65 11.29 9.96
C TRP A 407 26.76 11.37 11.20
N ALA A 408 26.23 12.56 11.53
CA ALA A 408 25.26 12.73 12.59
C ALA A 408 23.89 12.12 12.23
N VAL A 409 23.48 12.22 10.96
CA VAL A 409 22.28 11.57 10.42
C VAL A 409 22.47 10.06 10.35
N SER A 410 23.63 9.55 9.93
CA SER A 410 23.90 8.11 9.94
C SER A 410 23.91 7.55 11.38
N ARG A 411 24.52 8.27 12.33
CA ARG A 411 24.43 7.93 13.76
C ARG A 411 23.03 8.12 14.37
N GLY A 412 22.18 8.96 13.80
CA GLY A 412 20.78 9.13 14.22
C GLY A 412 19.83 8.09 13.63
N ILE A 413 20.23 7.43 12.54
CA ILE A 413 19.52 6.28 11.92
C ILE A 413 19.85 4.97 12.66
N ASP A 414 20.93 4.96 13.43
CA ASP A 414 21.46 3.80 14.17
C ASP A 414 20.71 3.45 15.47
N ASP A 415 19.82 4.31 16.00
CA ASP A 415 19.10 4.09 17.27
C ASP A 415 17.78 3.29 17.11
N GLY A 416 17.46 2.87 15.89
CA GLY A 416 16.33 1.99 15.57
C GLY A 416 16.68 0.51 15.69
N VAL A 417 16.41 -0.07 16.87
CA VAL A 417 16.39 -1.54 17.10
C VAL A 417 17.69 -2.28 16.75
N ARG A 418 18.76 -2.00 17.49
CA ARG A 418 19.98 -2.83 17.51
C ARG A 418 19.85 -3.94 18.55
N THR A 419 19.80 -5.21 18.12
CA THR A 419 19.70 -6.37 19.05
C THR A 419 20.88 -7.34 19.02
N GLY A 420 22.04 -6.94 18.47
CA GLY A 420 23.22 -7.80 18.30
C GLY A 420 23.82 -8.42 19.57
N GLU A 421 23.38 -8.02 20.77
CA GLU A 421 23.75 -8.72 22.01
C GLU A 421 22.85 -9.93 22.35
N VAL A 422 21.68 -10.09 21.72
CA VAL A 422 20.68 -11.11 22.11
C VAL A 422 21.18 -12.54 21.90
N LEU A 423 22.07 -12.75 20.93
CA LEU A 423 22.62 -14.05 20.55
C LEU A 423 23.90 -14.43 21.32
N ASP A 424 24.59 -13.46 21.94
CA ASP A 424 25.78 -13.72 22.75
C ASP A 424 25.37 -14.17 24.16
N VAL A 425 25.06 -15.46 24.29
CA VAL A 425 24.68 -16.08 25.56
C VAL A 425 25.72 -17.11 26.03
N PRO A 426 26.16 -17.06 27.31
CA PRO A 426 27.05 -18.06 27.88
C PRO A 426 26.52 -19.49 27.73
N GLY A 427 27.38 -20.39 27.26
CA GLY A 427 27.04 -21.80 27.04
C GLY A 427 26.31 -22.10 25.73
N SER A 428 26.35 -21.20 24.74
CA SER A 428 25.91 -21.50 23.37
C SER A 428 26.66 -22.70 22.77
N PRO A 429 25.98 -23.61 22.04
CA PRO A 429 26.61 -24.65 21.23
C PRO A 429 27.53 -24.08 20.13
N ASP A 430 28.39 -24.94 19.58
CA ASP A 430 29.28 -24.60 18.46
C ASP A 430 28.49 -24.34 17.15
N THR A 431 29.02 -23.47 16.29
CA THR A 431 28.34 -22.89 15.10
C THR A 431 28.26 -23.78 13.85
N ALA A 432 29.00 -24.89 13.80
CA ALA A 432 29.45 -25.46 12.53
C ALA A 432 28.75 -26.78 12.15
N ASP A 433 27.41 -26.83 12.22
CA ASP A 433 26.63 -28.01 11.80
C ASP A 433 25.97 -27.87 10.41
N GLY A 434 26.24 -26.76 9.70
CA GLY A 434 25.94 -26.60 8.27
C GLY A 434 24.51 -26.15 7.96
N ALA A 435 23.80 -25.62 8.95
CA ALA A 435 22.55 -24.91 8.76
C ALA A 435 22.63 -23.52 9.41
N THR A 436 21.90 -22.57 8.84
CA THR A 436 21.55 -21.30 9.50
C THR A 436 20.29 -21.50 10.33
N ASP A 437 20.38 -21.33 11.64
CA ASP A 437 19.27 -21.56 12.58
C ASP A 437 18.64 -20.23 13.09
N ILE A 438 17.37 -20.03 12.75
CA ILE A 438 16.61 -18.79 12.98
C ILE A 438 15.54 -19.03 14.03
N LEU A 439 15.59 -18.34 15.16
CA LEU A 439 14.52 -18.33 16.15
C LEU A 439 13.48 -17.24 15.82
N LEU A 440 12.26 -17.66 15.48
CA LEU A 440 11.10 -16.80 15.34
C LEU A 440 10.23 -16.85 16.60
N VAL A 441 10.02 -15.69 17.22
CA VAL A 441 9.22 -15.49 18.43
C VAL A 441 8.00 -14.63 18.11
N GLY A 442 6.79 -15.13 18.40
CA GLY A 442 5.57 -14.32 18.44
C GLY A 442 5.27 -13.91 19.87
N SER A 443 5.23 -12.62 20.16
CA SER A 443 4.89 -12.10 21.50
C SER A 443 3.49 -11.48 21.53
N ASP A 444 2.74 -11.74 22.61
CA ASP A 444 1.47 -11.06 22.94
C ASP A 444 1.72 -9.61 23.43
N SER A 445 2.86 -9.01 23.04
CA SER A 445 3.18 -7.65 23.42
C SER A 445 2.18 -6.67 22.81
N ARG A 446 1.68 -5.79 23.66
CA ARG A 446 0.77 -4.69 23.34
C ARG A 446 1.54 -3.38 23.23
N THR A 447 2.82 -3.46 22.87
CA THR A 447 3.70 -2.34 22.57
C THR A 447 4.13 -2.36 21.11
N ASP A 448 4.60 -1.23 20.59
CA ASP A 448 5.40 -1.21 19.36
C ASP A 448 6.82 -1.79 19.59
N ALA A 449 7.64 -1.79 18.53
CA ALA A 449 9.02 -2.29 18.56
C ALA A 449 9.94 -1.47 19.48
N GLU A 450 9.57 -0.23 19.81
CA GLU A 450 10.28 0.63 20.77
C GLU A 450 9.82 0.43 22.23
N GLY A 451 8.89 -0.49 22.48
CA GLY A 451 8.35 -0.79 23.81
C GLY A 451 7.29 0.21 24.31
N ARG A 452 6.77 1.10 23.46
CA ARG A 452 5.70 2.04 23.84
C ARG A 452 4.33 1.37 23.70
N PRO A 453 3.39 1.57 24.63
CA PRO A 453 2.05 0.98 24.53
C PRO A 453 1.35 1.34 23.21
N LEU A 454 0.73 0.34 22.57
CA LEU A 454 -0.11 0.55 21.40
C LEU A 454 -1.38 1.33 21.81
N PRO A 455 -1.87 2.28 20.98
CA PRO A 455 -3.11 2.98 21.24
C PRO A 455 -4.31 2.03 21.34
N ASP A 456 -5.31 2.35 22.17
CA ASP A 456 -6.49 1.51 22.36
C ASP A 456 -7.27 1.25 21.07
N ALA A 457 -7.23 2.19 20.11
CA ALA A 457 -7.78 1.99 18.77
C ALA A 457 -7.11 0.82 18.02
N VAL A 458 -5.79 0.66 18.16
CA VAL A 458 -5.02 -0.45 17.61
C VAL A 458 -5.31 -1.73 18.40
N LEU A 459 -5.32 -1.68 19.73
CA LEU A 459 -5.65 -2.84 20.57
C LEU A 459 -7.04 -3.41 20.25
N LYS A 460 -8.03 -2.54 19.99
CA LYS A 460 -9.37 -2.95 19.58
C LYS A 460 -9.41 -3.56 18.16
N GLN A 461 -8.57 -3.10 17.23
CA GLN A 461 -8.40 -3.77 15.92
C GLN A 461 -7.74 -5.15 16.07
N LEU A 462 -6.80 -5.29 17.00
CA LEU A 462 -6.15 -6.55 17.40
C LEU A 462 -7.05 -7.44 18.30
N ARG A 463 -8.34 -7.08 18.46
CA ARG A 463 -9.34 -7.74 19.31
C ARG A 463 -8.81 -8.07 20.72
N THR A 464 -8.09 -7.12 21.33
CA THR A 464 -7.43 -7.34 22.62
C THR A 464 -7.51 -6.10 23.52
N GLU A 465 -7.37 -6.32 24.82
CA GLU A 465 -7.41 -5.27 25.84
C GLU A 465 -6.02 -5.07 26.44
N GLN A 466 -5.74 -3.89 26.99
CA GLN A 466 -4.47 -3.63 27.68
C GLN A 466 -4.39 -4.47 28.95
N LYS A 467 -3.40 -5.38 29.01
CA LYS A 467 -3.13 -6.27 30.17
C LYS A 467 -1.64 -6.24 30.50
N SER A 468 -1.31 -6.35 31.77
CA SER A 468 0.07 -6.39 32.28
C SER A 468 0.70 -7.76 32.06
N GLY A 469 1.95 -7.78 31.58
CA GLY A 469 2.72 -8.99 31.28
C GLY A 469 2.88 -9.25 29.78
N VAL A 470 3.99 -9.89 29.40
CA VAL A 470 4.30 -10.23 27.99
C VAL A 470 4.52 -11.73 27.87
N ALA A 471 3.59 -12.45 27.25
CA ALA A 471 3.74 -13.87 26.97
C ALA A 471 4.32 -14.08 25.55
N THR A 472 5.26 -15.00 25.40
CA THR A 472 5.64 -15.53 24.09
C THR A 472 4.65 -16.63 23.69
N ASP A 473 3.80 -16.33 22.71
CA ASP A 473 2.63 -17.14 22.35
C ASP A 473 2.89 -18.03 21.12
N THR A 474 4.01 -17.82 20.42
CA THR A 474 4.50 -18.64 19.31
C THR A 474 6.02 -18.74 19.39
N LEU A 475 6.58 -19.95 19.30
CA LEU A 475 8.02 -20.17 19.26
C LEU A 475 8.33 -21.19 18.17
N VAL A 476 9.08 -20.76 17.15
CA VAL A 476 9.44 -21.59 16.00
C VAL A 476 10.93 -21.47 15.71
N LEU A 477 11.64 -22.60 15.77
CA LEU A 477 13.02 -22.70 15.29
C LEU A 477 13.00 -23.08 13.81
N ILE A 478 13.45 -22.18 12.94
CA ILE A 478 13.51 -22.39 11.49
C ILE A 478 14.96 -22.68 11.11
N ARG A 479 15.19 -23.90 10.64
CA ARG A 479 16.49 -24.43 10.27
C ARG A 479 16.66 -24.46 8.77
N VAL A 480 17.68 -23.80 8.23
CA VAL A 480 17.92 -23.66 6.78
C VAL A 480 19.31 -24.21 6.42
N PRO A 481 19.42 -25.37 5.74
CA PRO A 481 20.72 -25.93 5.35
C PRO A 481 21.52 -25.02 4.42
N ASP A 482 22.81 -24.80 4.71
CA ASP A 482 23.67 -23.87 3.97
C ASP A 482 24.03 -24.36 2.56
N GLN A 483 24.07 -25.68 2.36
CA GLN A 483 24.36 -26.31 1.06
C GLN A 483 23.10 -26.51 0.19
N GLY A 484 21.98 -25.86 0.56
CA GLY A 484 20.67 -26.10 -0.01
C GLY A 484 20.02 -27.39 0.52
N GLY A 485 18.69 -27.48 0.39
CA GLY A 485 17.92 -28.60 0.91
C GLY A 485 16.49 -28.20 1.26
N ARG A 486 15.86 -28.97 2.16
CA ARG A 486 14.60 -28.57 2.79
C ARG A 486 14.89 -27.84 4.10
N ALA A 487 14.22 -26.72 4.29
CA ALA A 487 14.20 -26.04 5.59
C ALA A 487 13.16 -26.70 6.50
N ALA A 488 13.42 -26.73 7.80
CA ALA A 488 12.50 -27.29 8.79
C ALA A 488 12.09 -26.21 9.80
N ALA A 489 10.79 -26.02 9.99
CA ALA A 489 10.20 -25.08 10.95
C ALA A 489 9.62 -25.86 12.14
N VAL A 490 10.40 -25.96 13.22
CA VAL A 490 10.06 -26.69 14.44
C VAL A 490 9.27 -25.79 15.39
N SER A 491 7.97 -26.06 15.54
CA SER A 491 7.11 -25.39 16.50
C SER A 491 7.28 -25.99 17.89
N LEU A 492 7.58 -25.15 18.88
CA LEU A 492 7.79 -25.53 20.28
C LEU A 492 6.54 -25.20 21.10
N PRO A 493 5.91 -26.17 21.79
CA PRO A 493 4.78 -25.89 22.67
C PRO A 493 5.14 -24.88 23.76
N ARG A 494 4.31 -23.84 23.91
CA ARG A 494 4.58 -22.69 24.78
C ARG A 494 4.45 -23.01 26.27
N ASP A 495 3.74 -24.09 26.58
CA ASP A 495 3.52 -24.70 27.90
C ASP A 495 4.56 -25.77 28.25
N LEU A 496 5.50 -26.06 27.34
CA LEU A 496 6.63 -26.96 27.59
C LEU A 496 7.38 -26.53 28.86
N ARG A 497 7.44 -27.39 29.87
CA ARG A 497 8.15 -27.11 31.12
C ARG A 497 9.67 -27.18 30.89
N VAL A 498 10.36 -26.10 31.23
CA VAL A 498 11.79 -25.88 31.05
C VAL A 498 12.42 -25.27 32.31
N PRO A 499 13.72 -25.50 32.58
CA PRO A 499 14.43 -24.83 33.67
C PRO A 499 14.60 -23.34 33.33
N ILE A 500 14.04 -22.48 34.16
CA ILE A 500 14.16 -21.02 34.04
C ILE A 500 15.31 -20.56 34.94
N PRO A 501 16.33 -19.84 34.41
CA PRO A 501 17.47 -19.37 35.20
C PRO A 501 17.04 -18.64 36.48
N ASP A 502 17.50 -19.16 37.61
CA ASP A 502 17.25 -18.65 38.97
C ASP A 502 15.76 -18.54 39.40
N ALA A 503 14.83 -19.12 38.63
CA ALA A 503 13.39 -19.16 38.96
C ALA A 503 12.82 -20.59 39.06
N GLY A 504 13.62 -21.61 38.76
CA GLY A 504 13.20 -23.02 38.79
C GLY A 504 12.47 -23.44 37.51
N ASP A 505 11.84 -24.62 37.53
CA ASP A 505 11.13 -25.14 36.35
C ASP A 505 9.79 -24.43 36.15
N GLY A 506 9.55 -23.93 34.93
CA GLY A 506 8.31 -23.23 34.55
C GLY A 506 7.99 -23.40 33.06
N PRO A 507 6.82 -22.92 32.60
CA PRO A 507 6.44 -23.01 31.19
C PRO A 507 7.30 -22.08 30.33
N LEU A 508 7.70 -22.55 29.15
CA LEU A 508 8.59 -21.86 28.22
C LEU A 508 8.13 -20.43 27.86
N ASN A 509 6.82 -20.18 27.80
CA ASN A 509 6.26 -18.85 27.55
C ASN A 509 6.49 -17.80 28.64
N SER A 510 6.89 -18.23 29.84
CA SER A 510 7.15 -17.34 30.98
C SER A 510 8.61 -16.90 31.10
N VAL A 511 9.55 -17.61 30.44
CA VAL A 511 11.00 -17.36 30.52
C VAL A 511 11.34 -15.90 30.23
N TYR A 512 10.75 -15.34 29.17
CA TYR A 512 10.98 -13.96 28.75
C TYR A 512 10.58 -12.96 29.85
N ASP A 513 9.34 -13.03 30.35
CA ASP A 513 8.83 -12.01 31.27
C ASP A 513 9.43 -12.16 32.68
N VAL A 514 9.72 -13.39 33.13
CA VAL A 514 10.42 -13.65 34.40
C VAL A 514 11.81 -13.01 34.38
N ALA A 515 12.60 -13.24 33.33
CA ALA A 515 13.92 -12.65 33.19
C ALA A 515 13.87 -11.12 32.98
N ARG A 516 12.90 -10.64 32.18
CA ARG A 516 12.67 -9.20 31.95
C ARG A 516 12.34 -8.46 33.25
N GLN A 517 11.33 -8.92 34.00
CA GLN A 517 10.91 -8.30 35.26
C GLN A 517 12.04 -8.26 36.29
N ARG A 518 12.86 -9.33 36.36
CA ARG A 518 14.03 -9.36 37.22
C ARG A 518 15.10 -8.35 36.80
N ALA A 519 15.49 -8.32 35.53
CA ALA A 519 16.47 -7.35 35.04
C ALA A 519 15.96 -5.91 35.24
N GLU A 520 14.66 -5.67 35.04
CA GLU A 520 14.00 -4.39 35.32
C GLU A 520 14.14 -3.98 36.81
N ALA A 521 14.00 -4.93 37.74
CA ALA A 521 14.19 -4.71 39.17
C ALA A 521 15.66 -4.46 39.54
N GLU A 522 16.61 -5.22 38.97
CA GLU A 522 18.05 -5.04 39.17
C GLU A 522 18.53 -3.67 38.64
N LEU A 523 18.06 -3.25 37.47
CA LEU A 523 18.36 -1.93 36.88
C LEU A 523 17.80 -0.76 37.72
N ARG A 524 16.56 -0.89 38.24
CA ARG A 524 16.02 0.08 39.20
C ARG A 524 16.83 0.13 40.48
N GLY A 525 17.23 -1.02 41.02
CA GLY A 525 18.11 -1.13 42.19
C GLY A 525 19.48 -0.48 41.97
N GLY A 526 20.00 -0.57 40.74
CA GLY A 526 21.22 0.11 40.28
C GLY A 526 21.07 1.61 39.98
N GLY A 527 19.88 2.20 40.19
CA GLY A 527 19.64 3.63 40.01
C GLY A 527 19.32 4.08 38.58
N VAL A 528 18.97 3.16 37.66
CA VAL A 528 18.52 3.53 36.31
C VAL A 528 17.11 4.10 36.37
N THR A 529 16.98 5.41 36.10
CA THR A 529 15.70 6.15 36.12
C THR A 529 15.14 6.45 34.72
N ASP A 530 15.92 6.26 33.66
CA ASP A 530 15.47 6.39 32.28
C ASP A 530 14.58 5.20 31.90
N GLY A 531 13.29 5.47 31.68
CA GLY A 531 12.30 4.46 31.32
C GLY A 531 12.53 3.80 29.96
N GLN A 532 13.12 4.49 28.97
CA GLN A 532 13.44 3.86 27.68
C GLN A 532 14.63 2.92 27.80
N ARG A 533 15.69 3.37 28.48
CA ARG A 533 16.87 2.53 28.76
C ARG A 533 16.49 1.28 29.55
N LEU A 534 15.69 1.45 30.61
CA LEU A 534 15.17 0.38 31.44
C LEU A 534 14.30 -0.61 30.64
N ALA A 535 13.44 -0.12 29.74
CA ALA A 535 12.61 -0.98 28.90
C ALA A 535 13.45 -1.80 27.89
N ARG A 536 14.47 -1.18 27.28
CA ARG A 536 15.39 -1.84 26.33
C ARG A 536 16.24 -2.91 27.01
N GLU A 537 17.02 -2.53 28.03
CA GLU A 537 17.95 -3.45 28.71
C GLU A 537 17.23 -4.62 29.41
N SER A 538 16.05 -4.39 29.99
CA SER A 538 15.24 -5.47 30.56
C SER A 538 14.66 -6.41 29.48
N ALA A 539 14.18 -5.88 28.36
CA ALA A 539 13.68 -6.70 27.26
C ALA A 539 14.80 -7.59 26.67
N ASP A 540 16.00 -7.04 26.48
CA ASP A 540 17.14 -7.81 25.95
C ASP A 540 17.62 -8.89 26.92
N ALA A 541 17.56 -8.66 28.24
CA ALA A 541 17.77 -9.72 29.23
C ALA A 541 16.72 -10.84 29.10
N GLY A 542 15.44 -10.49 28.87
CA GLY A 542 14.37 -11.44 28.56
C GLY A 542 14.64 -12.28 27.30
N ARG A 543 15.11 -11.64 26.22
CA ARG A 543 15.48 -12.32 24.96
C ARG A 543 16.68 -13.25 25.16
N LYS A 544 17.76 -12.78 25.79
CA LYS A 544 18.95 -13.57 26.13
C LYS A 544 18.60 -14.80 26.98
N ALA A 545 17.69 -14.68 27.95
CA ALA A 545 17.22 -15.81 28.74
C ALA A 545 16.46 -16.84 27.90
N LEU A 546 15.54 -16.39 27.04
CA LEU A 546 14.78 -17.26 26.14
C LEU A 546 15.69 -18.02 25.15
N VAL A 547 16.62 -17.30 24.49
CA VAL A 547 17.62 -17.92 23.60
C VAL A 547 18.44 -18.96 24.36
N ARG A 548 18.99 -18.62 25.53
CA ARG A 548 19.79 -19.54 26.34
C ARG A 548 19.04 -20.84 26.69
N VAL A 549 17.80 -20.71 27.19
CA VAL A 549 16.98 -21.88 27.54
C VAL A 549 16.70 -22.74 26.31
N LEU A 550 16.35 -22.12 25.18
CA LEU A 550 16.08 -22.84 23.94
C LEU A 550 17.29 -23.60 23.42
N GLN A 551 18.47 -22.98 23.36
CA GLN A 551 19.70 -23.66 22.94
C GLN A 551 20.07 -24.82 23.88
N GLN A 552 19.81 -24.70 25.19
CA GLN A 552 20.03 -25.79 26.14
C GLN A 552 19.06 -26.97 25.97
N GLN A 553 17.81 -26.70 25.57
CA GLN A 553 16.80 -27.72 25.30
C GLN A 553 17.00 -28.41 23.95
N THR A 554 17.27 -27.65 22.88
CA THR A 554 17.41 -28.16 21.51
C THR A 554 18.83 -28.62 21.18
N GLY A 555 19.85 -28.17 21.91
CA GLY A 555 21.26 -28.44 21.63
C GLY A 555 21.82 -27.72 20.39
N ILE A 556 21.00 -26.89 19.73
CA ILE A 556 21.35 -26.15 18.52
C ILE A 556 21.62 -24.69 18.90
N ARG A 557 22.60 -24.06 18.24
CA ARG A 557 22.87 -22.63 18.36
C ARG A 557 21.83 -21.84 17.57
N VAL A 558 21.38 -20.70 18.10
CA VAL A 558 20.56 -19.75 17.35
C VAL A 558 21.49 -18.75 16.68
N ASP A 559 21.52 -18.73 15.35
CA ASP A 559 22.33 -17.79 14.57
C ASP A 559 21.61 -16.48 14.28
N ARG A 560 20.27 -16.49 14.29
CA ARG A 560 19.43 -15.31 14.02
C ARG A 560 18.20 -15.27 14.91
N TYR A 561 17.81 -14.06 15.31
CA TYR A 561 16.63 -13.80 16.12
C TYR A 561 15.64 -12.88 15.38
N ALA A 562 14.37 -13.25 15.40
CA ALA A 562 13.25 -12.42 14.96
C ALA A 562 12.12 -12.47 16.01
N GLU A 563 11.74 -11.33 16.59
CA GLU A 563 10.53 -11.20 17.41
C GLU A 563 9.46 -10.37 16.68
N LEU A 564 8.23 -10.87 16.71
CA LEU A 564 7.05 -10.28 16.10
C LEU A 564 5.95 -10.08 17.15
N ASN A 565 5.55 -8.84 17.39
CA ASN A 565 4.42 -8.53 18.26
C ASN A 565 3.07 -8.68 17.52
N LEU A 566 1.96 -8.58 18.26
CA LEU A 566 0.60 -8.66 17.70
C LEU A 566 0.37 -7.69 16.53
N TYR A 567 0.88 -6.46 16.65
CA TYR A 567 0.69 -5.40 15.66
C TYR A 567 1.47 -5.66 14.37
N GLY A 568 2.70 -6.16 14.47
CA GLY A 568 3.48 -6.58 13.32
C GLY A 568 2.87 -7.75 12.60
N PHE A 569 2.38 -8.75 13.34
CA PHE A 569 1.66 -9.88 12.74
C PHE A 569 0.45 -9.40 11.93
N TYR A 570 -0.34 -8.49 12.51
CA TYR A 570 -1.46 -7.83 11.84
C TYR A 570 -0.99 -7.16 10.54
N LEU A 571 0.02 -6.28 10.60
CA LEU A 571 0.53 -5.54 9.43
C LEU A 571 1.09 -6.46 8.34
N ILE A 572 1.83 -7.52 8.69
CA ILE A 572 2.38 -8.48 7.71
C ILE A 572 1.24 -9.20 6.98
N SER A 573 0.24 -9.68 7.71
CA SER A 573 -0.89 -10.41 7.11
C SER A 573 -1.76 -9.53 6.18
N GLU A 574 -1.88 -8.23 6.47
CA GLU A 574 -2.51 -7.24 5.60
C GLU A 574 -1.63 -6.91 4.37
N ALA A 575 -0.32 -6.67 4.57
CA ALA A 575 0.60 -6.33 3.48
C ALA A 575 0.69 -7.42 2.39
N VAL A 576 0.60 -8.69 2.81
CA VAL A 576 0.62 -9.88 1.95
C VAL A 576 -0.73 -10.11 1.23
N GLY A 577 -1.79 -9.37 1.60
CA GLY A 577 -3.10 -9.46 0.96
C GLY A 577 -3.84 -10.77 1.25
N GLY A 578 -3.83 -11.19 2.51
CA GLY A 578 -4.54 -12.38 3.01
C GLY A 578 -3.79 -13.70 2.82
N VAL A 579 -3.98 -14.62 3.76
CA VAL A 579 -3.39 -15.96 3.81
C VAL A 579 -4.48 -17.00 3.68
N ASP A 580 -4.32 -17.92 2.74
CA ASP A 580 -5.29 -19.00 2.52
C ASP A 580 -5.10 -20.10 3.58
N VAL A 581 -6.16 -20.38 4.34
CA VAL A 581 -6.25 -21.48 5.31
C VAL A 581 -7.43 -22.39 4.97
N CYS A 582 -7.47 -23.57 5.59
CA CYS A 582 -8.63 -24.46 5.53
C CYS A 582 -8.97 -25.01 6.91
N LEU A 583 -10.26 -25.11 7.23
CA LEU A 583 -10.78 -25.70 8.46
C LEU A 583 -11.62 -26.96 8.18
N ASN A 584 -11.52 -27.95 9.06
CA ASN A 584 -12.32 -29.18 8.98
C ASN A 584 -13.76 -28.97 9.48
N ALA A 585 -13.98 -28.00 10.37
CA ALA A 585 -15.27 -27.71 11.00
C ALA A 585 -15.45 -26.21 11.28
N ASP A 586 -16.71 -25.80 11.45
CA ASP A 586 -17.05 -24.49 12.01
C ASP A 586 -16.46 -24.35 13.42
N THR A 587 -15.94 -23.17 13.75
CA THR A 587 -15.19 -22.97 14.98
C THR A 587 -15.30 -21.51 15.45
N ALA A 588 -15.54 -21.32 16.75
CA ALA A 588 -15.67 -20.00 17.34
C ALA A 588 -15.10 -19.96 18.76
N ASP A 589 -14.45 -18.85 19.11
CA ASP A 589 -13.86 -18.58 20.42
C ASP A 589 -13.98 -17.08 20.73
N PRO A 590 -14.97 -16.67 21.54
CA PRO A 590 -15.15 -15.28 21.95
C PRO A 590 -13.94 -14.68 22.68
N GLY A 591 -13.08 -15.50 23.28
CA GLY A 591 -11.88 -15.04 24.01
C GLY A 591 -10.73 -14.62 23.10
N SER A 592 -10.69 -15.12 21.86
CA SER A 592 -9.74 -14.69 20.81
C SER A 592 -10.43 -13.89 19.69
N GLY A 593 -11.76 -13.80 19.70
CA GLY A 593 -12.56 -13.19 18.64
C GLY A 593 -12.60 -14.01 17.36
N ALA A 594 -12.35 -15.32 17.44
CA ALA A 594 -12.45 -16.23 16.30
C ALA A 594 -13.92 -16.59 16.03
N ASP A 595 -14.32 -16.52 14.76
CA ASP A 595 -15.56 -17.07 14.21
C ASP A 595 -15.29 -17.43 12.75
N PHE A 596 -15.12 -18.72 12.47
CA PHE A 596 -14.69 -19.21 11.17
C PHE A 596 -15.54 -20.40 10.72
N LYS A 597 -15.63 -20.58 9.40
CA LYS A 597 -16.41 -21.64 8.76
C LYS A 597 -15.54 -22.78 8.27
N ALA A 598 -16.13 -23.97 8.25
CA ALA A 598 -15.52 -25.13 7.62
C ALA A 598 -15.20 -24.85 6.13
N GLY A 599 -14.11 -25.44 5.64
CA GLY A 599 -13.62 -25.28 4.28
C GLY A 599 -12.52 -24.22 4.15
N ARG A 600 -12.27 -23.79 2.90
CA ARG A 600 -11.18 -22.87 2.52
C ARG A 600 -11.62 -21.42 2.65
N GLN A 601 -10.76 -20.60 3.26
CA GLN A 601 -10.99 -19.17 3.46
C GLN A 601 -9.65 -18.42 3.47
N SER A 602 -9.64 -17.17 2.99
CA SER A 602 -8.47 -16.30 3.05
C SER A 602 -8.65 -15.33 4.22
N ILE A 603 -7.67 -15.24 5.11
CA ILE A 603 -7.73 -14.45 6.34
C ILE A 603 -6.59 -13.42 6.41
N SER A 604 -6.89 -12.23 6.94
CA SER A 604 -5.91 -11.14 7.14
C SER A 604 -6.18 -10.41 8.45
N GLY A 605 -5.22 -9.59 8.87
CA GLY A 605 -5.37 -8.62 9.96
C GLY A 605 -5.89 -9.24 11.26
N GLY A 606 -7.04 -8.74 11.72
CA GLY A 606 -7.67 -9.20 12.96
C GLY A 606 -8.15 -10.65 12.89
N ASP A 607 -8.59 -11.13 11.73
CA ASP A 607 -9.03 -12.51 11.54
C ASP A 607 -7.84 -13.47 11.48
N ALA A 608 -6.76 -13.09 10.80
CA ALA A 608 -5.50 -13.83 10.88
C ALA A 608 -5.01 -13.95 12.34
N LEU A 609 -5.10 -12.86 13.11
CA LEU A 609 -4.68 -12.83 14.50
C LEU A 609 -5.58 -13.68 15.41
N SER A 610 -6.91 -13.63 15.23
CA SER A 610 -7.85 -14.50 15.95
C SER A 610 -7.61 -15.98 15.62
N PHE A 611 -7.32 -16.33 14.36
CA PHE A 611 -7.08 -17.71 13.92
C PHE A 611 -5.88 -18.36 14.63
N VAL A 612 -4.74 -17.66 14.73
CA VAL A 612 -3.52 -18.17 15.38
C VAL A 612 -3.52 -18.04 16.91
N ARG A 613 -4.47 -17.26 17.47
CA ARG A 613 -4.65 -17.07 18.92
C ARG A 613 -5.80 -17.87 19.51
N GLN A 614 -6.60 -18.56 18.71
CA GLN A 614 -7.73 -19.36 19.20
C GLN A 614 -7.26 -20.41 20.23
N ARG A 615 -7.97 -20.47 21.35
CA ARG A 615 -7.72 -21.40 22.47
C ARG A 615 -9.00 -22.19 22.81
N GLY A 616 -10.16 -21.54 22.73
CA GLY A 616 -11.46 -22.20 22.91
C GLY A 616 -11.85 -23.08 21.73
N GLY A 617 -12.62 -24.15 21.99
CA GLY A 617 -13.21 -24.99 20.94
C GLY A 617 -12.25 -25.93 20.20
N LEU A 618 -11.02 -26.12 20.68
CA LEU A 618 -10.00 -26.97 20.06
C LEU A 618 -9.92 -28.37 20.72
N PRO A 619 -10.23 -29.47 20.01
CA PRO A 619 -10.30 -30.82 20.61
C PRO A 619 -9.02 -31.32 21.28
N ARG A 620 -7.84 -30.99 20.75
CA ARG A 620 -6.52 -31.35 21.28
C ARG A 620 -5.80 -30.15 21.92
N GLY A 621 -6.53 -29.09 22.25
CA GLY A 621 -6.00 -27.89 22.91
C GLY A 621 -4.83 -27.25 22.16
N GLU A 622 -3.69 -27.11 22.85
CA GLU A 622 -2.49 -26.44 22.32
C GLU A 622 -1.94 -27.10 21.05
N LEU A 623 -2.10 -28.44 20.87
CA LEU A 623 -1.64 -29.13 19.67
C LEU A 623 -2.43 -28.74 18.41
N ASP A 624 -3.74 -28.49 18.54
CA ASP A 624 -4.56 -27.97 17.44
C ASP A 624 -4.27 -26.47 17.19
N ARG A 625 -3.97 -25.70 18.25
CA ARG A 625 -3.49 -24.31 18.10
C ARG A 625 -2.19 -24.24 17.32
N ILE A 626 -1.23 -25.11 17.62
CA ILE A 626 0.04 -25.23 16.87
C ILE A 626 -0.24 -25.67 15.42
N ALA A 627 -1.13 -26.64 15.20
CA ALA A 627 -1.50 -27.05 13.83
C ALA A 627 -2.09 -25.88 13.01
N ARG A 628 -2.89 -25.01 13.63
CA ARG A 628 -3.38 -23.76 12.99
C ARG A 628 -2.27 -22.77 12.73
N GLN A 629 -1.35 -22.56 13.66
CA GLN A 629 -0.18 -21.71 13.46
C GLN A 629 0.66 -22.20 12.28
N GLN A 630 0.92 -23.50 12.18
CA GLN A 630 1.64 -24.13 11.07
C GLN A 630 0.86 -23.99 9.75
N ALA A 631 -0.45 -24.23 9.73
CA ALA A 631 -1.28 -24.03 8.54
C ALA A 631 -1.24 -22.58 8.04
N PHE A 632 -1.30 -21.60 8.96
CA PHE A 632 -1.16 -20.19 8.63
C PHE A 632 0.25 -19.85 8.13
N MET A 633 1.31 -20.28 8.82
CA MET A 633 2.69 -20.02 8.41
C MET A 633 3.03 -20.65 7.05
N LYS A 634 2.49 -21.84 6.76
CA LYS A 634 2.59 -22.49 5.46
C LYS A 634 1.88 -21.66 4.38
N GLY A 635 0.62 -21.29 4.60
CA GLY A 635 -0.11 -20.44 3.65
C GLY A 635 0.54 -19.07 3.44
N LEU A 636 1.14 -18.50 4.49
CA LEU A 636 1.90 -17.24 4.43
C LEU A 636 3.17 -17.41 3.59
N ALA A 637 3.93 -18.50 3.81
CA ALA A 637 5.11 -18.83 3.01
C ALA A 637 4.73 -19.06 1.54
N ASP A 638 3.70 -19.88 1.26
CA ASP A 638 3.19 -20.13 -0.09
C ASP A 638 2.75 -18.83 -0.79
N LYS A 639 2.15 -17.88 -0.06
CA LYS A 639 1.70 -16.58 -0.58
C LYS A 639 2.87 -15.62 -0.82
N VAL A 640 3.80 -15.48 0.13
CA VAL A 640 4.99 -14.60 0.01
C VAL A 640 5.96 -15.11 -1.07
N LEU A 641 6.16 -16.42 -1.16
CA LEU A 641 7.01 -17.07 -2.16
C LEU A 641 6.29 -17.29 -3.49
N SER A 642 5.01 -16.89 -3.61
CA SER A 642 4.30 -16.96 -4.87
C SER A 642 4.91 -16.02 -5.91
N THR A 643 4.94 -16.45 -7.17
CA THR A 643 5.50 -15.65 -8.27
C THR A 643 4.91 -14.24 -8.31
N GLY A 644 3.59 -14.10 -8.14
CA GLY A 644 2.92 -12.79 -8.16
C GLY A 644 3.40 -11.84 -7.05
N THR A 645 3.73 -12.35 -5.86
CA THR A 645 4.30 -11.54 -4.77
C THR A 645 5.78 -11.24 -5.01
N LEU A 646 6.55 -12.22 -5.50
CA LEU A 646 7.99 -12.07 -5.78
C LEU A 646 8.32 -11.24 -7.03
N THR A 647 7.35 -11.00 -7.92
CA THR A 647 7.52 -10.11 -9.09
C THR A 647 6.83 -8.75 -8.95
N ASP A 648 6.07 -8.51 -7.88
CA ASP A 648 5.42 -7.22 -7.62
C ASP A 648 6.32 -6.32 -6.75
N PRO A 649 6.95 -5.28 -7.32
CA PRO A 649 7.83 -4.39 -6.57
C PRO A 649 7.07 -3.60 -5.49
N THR A 650 5.76 -3.37 -5.65
CA THR A 650 4.96 -2.65 -4.66
C THR A 650 4.68 -3.52 -3.43
N THR A 651 4.37 -4.80 -3.63
CA THR A 651 4.17 -5.74 -2.51
C THR A 651 5.48 -6.09 -1.82
N ILE A 652 6.59 -6.24 -2.55
CA ILE A 652 7.92 -6.38 -1.94
C ILE A 652 8.25 -5.16 -1.09
N SER A 653 8.08 -3.94 -1.60
CA SER A 653 8.37 -2.72 -0.84
C SER A 653 7.48 -2.60 0.42
N ARG A 654 6.17 -2.91 0.31
CA ARG A 654 5.26 -2.91 1.47
C ARG A 654 5.64 -3.97 2.51
N LEU A 655 6.07 -5.16 2.09
CA LEU A 655 6.55 -6.22 2.97
C LEU A 655 7.85 -5.80 3.66
N THR A 656 8.84 -5.30 2.92
CA THR A 656 10.12 -4.82 3.46
C THR A 656 9.94 -3.69 4.48
N ASP A 657 9.13 -2.68 4.15
CA ASP A 657 8.83 -1.57 5.06
C ASP A 657 8.05 -2.04 6.30
N THR A 658 7.20 -3.06 6.17
CA THR A 658 6.50 -3.64 7.32
C THR A 658 7.44 -4.42 8.22
N LEU A 659 8.27 -5.30 7.66
CA LEU A 659 9.26 -6.09 8.42
C LEU A 659 10.19 -5.18 9.22
N ARG A 660 10.75 -4.13 8.59
CA ARG A 660 11.63 -3.13 9.24
C ARG A 660 11.00 -2.37 10.41
N ARG A 661 9.68 -2.21 10.43
CA ARG A 661 8.95 -1.44 11.47
C ARG A 661 8.35 -2.32 12.57
N SER A 662 8.31 -3.63 12.38
CA SER A 662 7.43 -4.49 13.17
C SER A 662 8.02 -5.84 13.59
N VAL A 663 9.17 -6.21 13.02
CA VAL A 663 10.00 -7.30 13.51
C VAL A 663 11.20 -6.69 14.24
N VAL A 664 11.46 -7.16 15.46
CA VAL A 664 12.72 -6.93 16.14
C VAL A 664 13.71 -7.97 15.62
N ILE A 665 14.73 -7.52 14.89
CA ILE A 665 15.67 -8.34 14.13
C ILE A 665 17.08 -8.18 14.73
N ASP A 666 17.85 -9.27 14.70
CA ASP A 666 19.29 -9.26 15.00
C ASP A 666 20.07 -8.20 14.18
N ALA A 667 21.07 -7.56 14.79
CA ALA A 667 21.72 -6.36 14.23
C ALA A 667 22.53 -6.63 12.94
N ASP A 668 23.02 -7.86 12.74
CA ASP A 668 23.89 -8.22 11.61
C ASP A 668 23.17 -9.00 10.50
N TRP A 669 21.83 -8.89 10.42
CA TRP A 669 21.03 -9.70 9.48
C TRP A 669 20.73 -8.96 8.17
N ASP A 670 21.40 -9.37 7.08
CA ASP A 670 21.01 -8.97 5.72
C ASP A 670 19.72 -9.69 5.26
N ILE A 671 18.59 -8.99 5.40
CA ILE A 671 17.26 -9.42 4.94
C ILE A 671 17.25 -9.70 3.41
N LEU A 672 18.09 -9.03 2.62
CA LEU A 672 18.19 -9.25 1.19
C LEU A 672 18.98 -10.51 0.84
N ASP A 673 19.93 -10.94 1.68
CA ASP A 673 20.59 -12.26 1.54
C ASP A 673 19.62 -13.38 1.92
N LEU A 674 18.87 -13.21 3.01
CA LEU A 674 17.78 -14.12 3.37
C LEU A 674 16.75 -14.26 2.25
N ALA A 675 16.28 -13.15 1.66
CA ALA A 675 15.33 -13.17 0.54
C ALA A 675 15.91 -13.72 -0.78
N ARG A 676 17.24 -13.77 -0.92
CA ARG A 676 17.93 -14.53 -1.98
C ARG A 676 17.84 -16.02 -1.67
N ARG A 677 18.32 -16.48 -0.51
CA ARG A 677 18.26 -17.89 -0.07
C ARG A 677 16.83 -18.46 -0.04
N MET A 678 15.85 -17.66 0.36
CA MET A 678 14.43 -18.09 0.39
C MET A 678 13.82 -18.28 -1.00
N ARG A 679 14.35 -17.66 -2.06
CA ARG A 679 13.88 -17.96 -3.43
C ARG A 679 14.24 -19.37 -3.86
N ASP A 680 15.35 -19.92 -3.38
CA ASP A 680 15.73 -21.31 -3.63
C ASP A 680 14.86 -22.30 -2.82
N LEU A 681 14.26 -21.84 -1.70
CA LEU A 681 13.26 -22.59 -0.91
C LEU A 681 11.84 -22.54 -1.50
N ALA A 682 11.56 -21.65 -2.46
CA ALA A 682 10.21 -21.37 -2.99
C ALA A 682 9.53 -22.57 -3.69
N ALA A 683 10.23 -23.69 -3.90
CA ALA A 683 9.68 -24.91 -4.48
C ALA A 683 8.87 -25.79 -3.50
N GLY A 684 8.33 -25.22 -2.41
CA GLY A 684 7.61 -25.97 -1.38
C GLY A 684 8.53 -26.80 -0.47
N ASN A 685 9.76 -26.33 -0.27
CA ASN A 685 10.83 -27.02 0.47
C ASN A 685 10.88 -26.66 1.97
N VAL A 686 9.80 -26.15 2.55
CA VAL A 686 9.71 -25.90 4.01
C VAL A 686 8.80 -26.95 4.65
N GLU A 687 9.34 -27.73 5.58
CA GLU A 687 8.61 -28.72 6.37
C GLU A 687 8.25 -28.12 7.75
N PHE A 688 6.97 -28.10 8.10
CA PHE A 688 6.49 -27.63 9.40
C PHE A 688 6.25 -28.83 10.31
N VAL A 689 6.92 -28.87 11.45
CA VAL A 689 6.86 -29.97 12.42
C VAL A 689 6.67 -29.44 13.83
N THR A 690 6.00 -30.21 14.69
CA THR A 690 5.90 -29.91 16.13
C THR A 690 6.96 -30.70 16.88
N ALA A 691 7.61 -30.07 17.86
CA ALA A 691 8.58 -30.75 18.71
C ALA A 691 7.95 -31.93 19.46
N PRO A 692 8.66 -33.06 19.66
CA PRO A 692 8.14 -34.22 20.37
C PRO A 692 7.95 -33.92 21.86
N THR A 693 6.70 -33.90 22.30
CA THR A 693 6.33 -33.64 23.70
C THR A 693 5.34 -34.68 24.24
N SER A 694 5.43 -34.95 25.54
CA SER A 694 4.49 -35.75 26.31
C SER A 694 3.61 -34.85 27.16
N VAL A 695 2.30 -35.10 27.19
CA VAL A 695 1.37 -34.41 28.07
C VAL A 695 1.08 -35.31 29.27
N ALA A 696 1.40 -34.85 30.47
CA ALA A 696 1.14 -35.56 31.72
C ALA A 696 -0.36 -35.47 32.10
N PRO A 697 -0.87 -36.37 32.98
CA PRO A 697 -2.29 -36.38 33.38
C PRO A 697 -2.76 -35.11 34.11
N ASP A 698 -1.83 -34.30 34.63
CA ASP A 698 -2.08 -32.99 35.25
C ASP A 698 -2.18 -31.85 34.22
N GLY A 699 -2.05 -32.16 32.92
CA GLY A 699 -2.03 -31.19 31.82
C GLY A 699 -0.66 -30.58 31.54
N THR A 700 0.41 -30.97 32.25
CA THR A 700 1.75 -30.43 32.00
C THR A 700 2.37 -31.03 30.75
N THR A 701 2.79 -30.17 29.81
CA THR A 701 3.60 -30.59 28.66
C THR A 701 5.08 -30.64 29.01
N THR A 702 5.73 -31.77 28.76
CA THR A 702 7.17 -31.99 28.96
C THR A 702 7.82 -32.56 27.70
N ALA A 703 9.13 -32.38 27.56
CA ALA A 703 9.94 -33.04 26.54
C ALA A 703 11.11 -33.75 27.21
N ASP A 704 11.52 -34.90 26.67
CA ASP A 704 12.86 -35.39 26.96
C ASP A 704 13.87 -34.54 26.19
N ALA A 705 14.76 -33.87 26.91
CA ALA A 705 15.79 -33.01 26.31
C ALA A 705 16.77 -33.81 25.43
N ALA A 706 16.99 -35.11 25.69
CA ALA A 706 17.82 -35.94 24.82
C ALA A 706 17.09 -36.25 23.49
N GLY A 707 15.83 -36.69 23.55
CA GLY A 707 14.97 -36.88 22.40
C GLY A 707 14.74 -35.62 21.57
N LEU A 708 14.58 -34.45 22.22
CA LEU A 708 14.42 -33.17 21.53
C LEU A 708 15.70 -32.78 20.76
N ARG A 709 16.89 -32.93 21.36
CA ARG A 709 18.17 -32.73 20.67
C ARG A 709 18.34 -33.66 19.48
N ALA A 710 18.05 -34.95 19.66
CA ALA A 710 18.13 -35.93 18.59
C ALA A 710 17.16 -35.61 17.43
N PHE A 711 15.95 -35.16 17.75
CA PHE A 711 14.95 -34.73 16.77
C PHE A 711 15.41 -33.50 15.97
N VAL A 712 15.79 -32.40 16.64
CA VAL A 712 16.20 -31.16 15.95
C VAL A 712 17.53 -31.33 15.19
N GLY A 713 18.46 -32.11 15.74
CA GLY A 713 19.70 -32.48 15.06
C GLY A 713 19.48 -33.27 13.76
N GLY A 714 18.49 -34.17 13.74
CA GLY A 714 18.18 -34.99 12.56
C GLY A 714 17.64 -34.20 11.36
N LEU A 715 17.02 -33.03 11.59
CA LEU A 715 16.36 -32.25 10.53
C LEU A 715 17.34 -31.59 9.54
N ALA A 716 18.56 -31.26 9.96
CA ALA A 716 19.58 -30.70 9.05
C ALA A 716 20.17 -31.76 8.09
N ALA A 717 20.12 -33.05 8.46
CA ALA A 717 20.71 -34.14 7.68
C ALA A 717 19.83 -34.61 6.49
N GLY A 718 18.67 -33.99 6.25
CA GLY A 718 17.75 -34.36 5.18
C GLY A 718 17.07 -35.73 5.35
N ALA A 719 17.16 -36.34 6.54
CA ALA A 719 16.56 -37.63 6.83
C ALA A 719 15.05 -37.47 7.11
N PRO A 720 14.15 -38.25 6.45
CA PRO A 720 12.73 -38.19 6.75
C PRO A 720 12.44 -38.83 8.11
N THR A 721 12.19 -38.02 9.14
CA THR A 721 11.85 -38.49 10.49
C THR A 721 10.38 -38.93 10.60
N THR A 722 10.02 -39.99 9.88
CA THR A 722 8.88 -40.82 10.27
C THR A 722 9.25 -41.63 11.51
N SER A 723 8.80 -41.22 12.70
CA SER A 723 8.30 -42.10 13.78
C SER A 723 8.04 -41.37 15.11
N ALA A 724 6.76 -41.07 15.38
CA ALA A 724 6.24 -40.96 16.75
C ALA A 724 4.72 -41.26 16.87
N THR A 725 4.00 -41.64 15.79
CA THR A 725 2.58 -42.06 15.87
C THR A 725 2.15 -43.01 14.74
N ALA A 726 3.05 -43.90 14.28
CA ALA A 726 2.80 -44.80 13.15
C ALA A 726 3.06 -46.28 13.49
N ALA A 727 2.37 -46.79 14.52
CA ALA A 727 2.36 -48.22 14.87
C ALA A 727 0.98 -48.87 14.61
N ALA A 728 0.33 -48.51 13.48
CA ALA A 728 -0.94 -49.11 13.04
C ALA A 728 -1.31 -48.81 11.56
N ALA A 729 -0.50 -49.22 10.58
CA ALA A 729 -0.95 -49.43 9.19
C ALA A 729 0.11 -50.18 8.37
N GLU A 730 -0.18 -51.42 7.99
CA GLU A 730 0.68 -52.22 7.11
C GLU A 730 0.42 -51.96 5.60
N ARG A 731 1.45 -52.29 4.79
CA ARG A 731 1.37 -52.74 3.38
C ARG A 731 1.02 -51.71 2.26
N GLY A 732 2.08 -51.12 1.69
CA GLY A 732 2.48 -51.37 0.29
C GLY A 732 1.98 -50.45 -0.84
N ALA A 733 2.93 -49.81 -1.56
CA ALA A 733 2.81 -49.34 -2.96
C ALA A 733 4.19 -49.03 -3.59
N ALA A 734 4.26 -48.96 -4.92
CA ALA A 734 5.48 -48.85 -5.74
C ALA A 734 5.96 -47.37 -5.96
N PRO A 735 7.14 -47.12 -6.57
CA PRO A 735 7.71 -45.77 -6.63
C PRO A 735 7.04 -44.87 -7.69
N VAL A 736 6.97 -43.57 -7.42
CA VAL A 736 6.38 -42.55 -8.30
C VAL A 736 7.49 -41.66 -8.89
N ALA A 737 7.34 -41.33 -10.18
CA ALA A 737 8.27 -40.53 -10.99
C ALA A 737 8.23 -39.03 -10.63
N PRO A 738 9.10 -38.15 -11.19
CA PRO A 738 9.33 -36.81 -10.67
C PRO A 738 8.12 -35.88 -10.86
N VAL A 739 7.86 -35.05 -9.86
CA VAL A 739 6.67 -34.20 -9.76
C VAL A 739 6.93 -32.85 -10.41
N GLY A 740 6.15 -32.52 -11.45
CA GLY A 740 6.03 -31.15 -11.95
C GLY A 740 5.27 -30.24 -10.97
N PHE A 741 5.52 -28.94 -11.01
CA PHE A 741 4.96 -27.96 -10.08
C PHE A 741 3.42 -27.90 -10.10
N VAL A 742 2.78 -28.60 -9.16
CA VAL A 742 1.37 -28.45 -8.83
C VAL A 742 1.26 -27.68 -7.52
N ARG A 743 0.49 -26.58 -7.49
CA ARG A 743 0.15 -25.87 -6.25
C ARG A 743 -0.53 -26.87 -5.29
N ARG A 744 0.13 -27.20 -4.18
CA ARG A 744 -0.48 -28.06 -3.15
C ARG A 744 -1.61 -27.31 -2.46
N GLU A 745 -2.73 -27.98 -2.24
CA GLU A 745 -3.86 -27.38 -1.55
C GLU A 745 -3.55 -27.17 -0.05
N PRO A 746 -4.12 -26.11 0.59
CA PRO A 746 -3.94 -25.89 2.01
C PRO A 746 -4.56 -27.04 2.80
N THR A 747 -3.77 -27.63 3.70
CA THR A 747 -4.19 -28.75 4.54
C THR A 747 -5.20 -28.28 5.56
N CYS A 748 -6.38 -28.91 5.61
CA CYS A 748 -7.45 -28.51 6.51
C CYS A 748 -7.16 -28.97 7.95
N VAL A 749 -7.27 -28.03 8.90
CA VAL A 749 -6.99 -28.24 10.33
C VAL A 749 -8.25 -28.07 11.17
N ASN A 750 -8.25 -28.57 12.41
CA ASN A 750 -9.36 -28.39 13.36
C ASN A 750 -9.34 -27.01 14.00
#